data_AF-A0A1M6TF51-F1
#
_entry.id   AF-A0A1M6TF51-F1
#
_cell.length_a   1.000
_cell.length_b   1.000
_cell.length_c   1.000
_cell.angle_alpha   90.00
_cell.angle_beta   90.00
_cell.angle_gamma   90.00
#
_symmetry.space_group_name_H-M   'P 1'
#
loop_
_entity.id
_entity.type
_entity.pdbx_description
1 polymer ?
#
loop_
_entity_poly.entity_id
_entity_poly.type
_entity_poly.pdbx_seq_one_letter_code
_entity_poly.pdbx_strand_id
1 'polypeptide(L)'
;MSKVLIVEPHPYHYEVLPSVAYYFARLNYDITILTRENFQSDDLFLSFPKKYKVRFITYSGNMLKRILFQPEIAEYDFVFFNSLEYWHDGKRERLLDYLGGYPASKYGIMGIYHNPSMINFKDDDLLREKRIFGLTSYSIRGYDVPLLAGCYFGEFSNDKKENISTTRLLMIGNTNKSWIAEMGIANSNARDLDFRINNISSEKKNRLIWKHVDHYIKNKVRLITGKGIKYHNESLSALRKINFLGKLSFQEMFKCLIDTDYVLIAIDMDKEENQDFLNGKTSGSKQLALAFGKPCFINDKLTKAFQLPPNAVVTFSNNNLCEAINKIPYLNTDKYSKMCLAMREYRDEAIAVSLDNLHTSVSKNTCGSVTTLPINLTEYSFAFFCKTYRDDLARFSNMLESFHKHNLQDVRMFVSCPEKELSLFKKYASDTVEIITDESYASNYMVARGEDGLSKGYINQEICKLSFWEISSYDNYCCIDSDSEFIRDFYYSDFMYDAKTPYSVLVQDKDLSCELNYQKYWDYRYRKIKDIFDFMHYDGDIYKTCHGFQIMNNKVLTHLKHYLLEHDFDYAKAITYSPFEFTWYNAALQKFNDIDIYEIEPLFKCFHTEREYMLSIIKNQNADDWARSYVGLILNSNWHRGEACETFWENVLRLIGKCVNKIVK
;
A
#
# COMPACT_ATOMS: atom_id res chain seq x y z
N MET A 1 -21.88 7.99 -22.68
CA MET A 1 -21.25 9.18 -22.06
C MET A 1 -20.05 8.69 -21.29
N SER A 2 -18.88 9.29 -21.49
CA SER A 2 -17.65 8.84 -20.82
C SER A 2 -17.71 9.13 -19.32
N LYS A 3 -17.32 8.17 -18.49
CA LYS A 3 -17.43 8.28 -17.03
C LYS A 3 -16.06 8.10 -16.38
N VAL A 4 -15.73 8.91 -15.40
CA VAL A 4 -14.50 8.76 -14.58
C VAL A 4 -14.84 8.68 -13.10
N LEU A 5 -14.17 7.76 -12.40
CA LEU A 5 -14.17 7.69 -10.95
C LEU A 5 -12.86 8.29 -10.43
N ILE A 6 -12.92 9.46 -9.79
CA ILE A 6 -11.77 10.07 -9.11
C ILE A 6 -11.77 9.61 -7.66
N VAL A 7 -10.65 9.13 -7.15
CA VAL A 7 -10.52 8.55 -5.82
C VAL A 7 -9.47 9.32 -5.03
N GLU A 8 -9.86 9.90 -3.89
CA GLU A 8 -8.91 10.41 -2.89
C GLU A 8 -8.84 9.45 -1.71
N PRO A 9 -7.76 8.65 -1.60
CA PRO A 9 -7.66 7.62 -0.58
C PRO A 9 -7.36 8.17 0.83
N HIS A 10 -6.93 9.43 0.97
CA HIS A 10 -6.50 10.06 2.22
C HIS A 10 -7.47 11.12 2.73
N PRO A 11 -7.44 11.45 4.05
CA PRO A 11 -8.16 12.60 4.59
C PRO A 11 -7.44 13.94 4.37
N TYR A 12 -6.52 13.99 3.41
CA TYR A 12 -5.67 15.13 3.02
C TYR A 12 -5.44 15.06 1.49
N HIS A 13 -4.80 16.07 0.90
CA HIS A 13 -4.67 16.25 -0.56
C HIS A 13 -5.95 16.62 -1.31
N TYR A 14 -7.06 16.86 -0.59
CA TYR A 14 -8.32 17.30 -1.18
C TYR A 14 -8.16 18.53 -2.07
N GLU A 15 -7.19 19.40 -1.79
CA GLU A 15 -6.91 20.59 -2.59
C GLU A 15 -6.61 20.31 -4.08
N VAL A 16 -6.23 19.08 -4.45
CA VAL A 16 -5.96 18.71 -5.85
C VAL A 16 -7.24 18.32 -6.60
N LEU A 17 -8.27 17.85 -5.89
CA LEU A 17 -9.51 17.31 -6.47
C LEU A 17 -10.22 18.27 -7.45
N PRO A 18 -10.38 19.57 -7.15
CA PRO A 18 -11.07 20.48 -8.07
C PRO A 18 -10.33 20.63 -9.39
N SER A 19 -9.00 20.54 -9.41
CA SER A 19 -8.23 20.61 -10.66
C SER A 19 -8.44 19.37 -11.52
N VAL A 20 -8.33 18.18 -10.93
CA VAL A 20 -8.54 16.92 -11.63
C VAL A 20 -9.97 16.84 -12.18
N ALA A 21 -10.96 17.17 -11.36
CA ALA A 21 -12.36 17.24 -11.78
C ALA A 21 -12.56 18.25 -12.93
N TYR A 22 -11.94 19.42 -12.85
CA TYR A 22 -12.01 20.41 -13.92
C TYR A 22 -11.43 19.87 -15.23
N TYR A 23 -10.29 19.17 -15.19
CA TYR A 23 -9.67 18.62 -16.39
C TYR A 23 -10.53 17.54 -17.06
N PHE A 24 -11.05 16.58 -16.30
CA PHE A 24 -11.98 15.58 -16.84
C PHE A 24 -13.29 16.21 -17.36
N ALA A 25 -13.82 17.23 -16.69
CA ALA A 25 -15.00 17.94 -17.15
C ALA A 25 -14.77 18.61 -18.52
N ARG A 26 -13.57 19.19 -18.74
CA ARG A 26 -13.17 19.78 -20.02
C ARG A 26 -13.00 18.75 -21.13
N LEU A 27 -12.79 17.49 -20.78
CA LEU A 27 -12.76 16.36 -21.70
C LEU A 27 -14.13 15.67 -21.84
N ASN A 28 -15.22 16.30 -21.36
CA ASN A 28 -16.60 15.82 -21.43
C ASN A 28 -16.87 14.49 -20.69
N TYR A 29 -16.15 14.24 -19.58
CA TYR A 29 -16.44 13.11 -18.69
C TYR A 29 -17.50 13.47 -17.65
N ASP A 30 -18.39 12.52 -17.36
CA ASP A 30 -19.22 12.51 -16.16
C ASP A 30 -18.35 12.11 -14.96
N ILE A 31 -18.36 12.95 -13.91
CA ILE A 31 -17.41 12.83 -12.80
C ILE A 31 -18.11 12.30 -11.56
N THR A 32 -17.56 11.20 -11.03
CA THR A 32 -17.84 10.74 -9.67
C THR A 32 -16.56 10.84 -8.85
N ILE A 33 -16.62 11.42 -7.66
CA ILE A 33 -15.50 11.55 -6.73
C ILE A 33 -15.81 10.72 -5.49
N LEU A 34 -14.91 9.79 -5.18
CA LEU A 34 -14.92 8.94 -4.00
C LEU A 34 -13.92 9.47 -2.98
N THR A 35 -14.38 9.88 -1.79
CA THR A 35 -13.55 10.46 -0.71
C THR A 35 -13.85 9.83 0.64
N ARG A 36 -12.98 10.01 1.64
CA ARG A 36 -13.29 9.55 3.00
C ARG A 36 -14.47 10.30 3.64
N GLU A 37 -15.09 9.65 4.63
CA GLU A 37 -16.03 10.29 5.55
C GLU A 37 -15.43 11.57 6.17
N ASN A 38 -16.29 12.57 6.42
CA ASN A 38 -15.96 13.92 6.89
C ASN A 38 -15.36 14.87 5.82
N PHE A 39 -15.30 14.46 4.56
CA PHE A 39 -15.02 15.38 3.46
C PHE A 39 -16.20 16.35 3.27
N GLN A 40 -15.92 17.66 3.27
CA GLN A 40 -16.92 18.71 3.07
C GLN A 40 -16.89 19.17 1.60
N SER A 41 -17.59 18.46 0.72
CA SER A 41 -17.63 18.78 -0.72
C SER A 41 -18.11 20.20 -0.98
N ASP A 42 -19.16 20.63 -0.28
CA ASP A 42 -19.79 21.95 -0.45
C ASP A 42 -18.88 23.12 -0.04
N ASP A 43 -17.85 22.84 0.78
CA ASP A 43 -16.84 23.83 1.16
C ASP A 43 -15.80 24.01 0.02
N LEU A 44 -15.21 22.90 -0.43
CA LEU A 44 -14.14 22.93 -1.43
C LEU A 44 -14.62 23.21 -2.86
N PHE A 45 -15.76 22.69 -3.26
CA PHE A 45 -16.31 22.82 -4.63
C PHE A 45 -17.27 24.01 -4.77
N LEU A 46 -17.36 24.89 -3.77
CA LEU A 46 -18.29 26.04 -3.80
C LEU A 46 -18.13 26.91 -5.07
N SER A 47 -16.89 27.16 -5.47
CA SER A 47 -16.57 28.02 -6.63
C SER A 47 -16.39 27.22 -7.92
N PHE A 48 -16.68 25.91 -7.91
CA PHE A 48 -16.56 25.04 -9.07
C PHE A 48 -17.66 25.38 -10.11
N PRO A 49 -17.38 25.36 -11.42
CA PRO A 49 -18.36 25.77 -12.43
C PRO A 49 -19.63 24.91 -12.39
N LYS A 50 -20.77 25.53 -12.08
CA LYS A 50 -22.08 24.85 -11.93
C LYS A 50 -22.55 24.10 -13.17
N LYS A 51 -22.00 24.43 -14.35
CA LYS A 51 -22.29 23.72 -15.61
C LYS A 51 -21.76 22.29 -15.64
N TYR A 52 -20.73 21.99 -14.83
CA TYR A 52 -20.19 20.65 -14.69
C TYR A 52 -20.79 19.98 -13.46
N LYS A 53 -21.40 18.81 -13.66
CA LYS A 53 -21.97 18.03 -12.57
C LYS A 53 -20.90 17.11 -11.99
N VAL A 54 -20.73 17.16 -10.67
CA VAL A 54 -19.82 16.29 -9.92
C VAL A 54 -20.64 15.52 -8.88
N ARG A 55 -20.57 14.20 -8.92
CA ARG A 55 -21.19 13.33 -7.92
C ARG A 55 -20.17 13.02 -6.84
N PHE A 56 -20.56 13.16 -5.57
CA PHE A 56 -19.71 12.79 -4.44
C PHE A 56 -20.22 11.52 -3.79
N ILE A 57 -19.31 10.61 -3.48
CA ILE A 57 -19.54 9.40 -2.69
C ILE A 57 -18.51 9.40 -1.57
N THR A 58 -18.96 9.21 -0.33
CA THR A 58 -18.06 9.09 0.81
C THR A 58 -17.96 7.64 1.28
N TYR A 59 -16.79 7.25 1.79
CA TYR A 59 -16.58 5.90 2.32
C TYR A 59 -15.81 5.92 3.65
N SER A 60 -16.04 4.91 4.48
CA SER A 60 -15.27 4.68 5.72
C SER A 60 -13.92 4.05 5.39
N GLY A 61 -12.87 4.34 6.18
CA GLY A 61 -11.48 4.04 5.80
C GLY A 61 -11.19 2.60 5.32
N ASN A 62 -11.92 1.60 5.83
CA ASN A 62 -11.70 0.20 5.51
C ASN A 62 -12.47 -0.29 4.26
N MET A 63 -13.35 0.54 3.68
CA MET A 63 -14.19 0.16 2.55
C MET A 63 -13.58 0.46 1.18
N LEU A 64 -12.47 1.19 1.11
CA LEU A 64 -11.89 1.65 -0.17
C LEU A 64 -11.71 0.50 -1.16
N LYS A 65 -11.06 -0.57 -0.70
CA LYS A 65 -10.78 -1.75 -1.51
C LYS A 65 -12.07 -2.42 -1.97
N ARG A 66 -12.99 -2.69 -1.04
CA ARG A 66 -14.28 -3.32 -1.35
C ARG A 66 -15.08 -2.55 -2.39
N ILE A 67 -15.06 -1.21 -2.34
CA ILE A 67 -15.76 -0.35 -3.31
C ILE A 67 -15.10 -0.43 -4.70
N LEU A 68 -13.77 -0.37 -4.75
CA LEU A 68 -13.02 -0.31 -6.02
C LEU A 68 -12.98 -1.63 -6.80
N PHE A 69 -13.37 -2.74 -6.16
CA PHE A 69 -13.47 -4.05 -6.82
C PHE A 69 -14.93 -4.52 -6.99
N GLN A 70 -15.91 -3.64 -6.85
CA GLN A 70 -17.29 -3.97 -7.22
C GLN A 70 -17.47 -4.00 -8.75
N PRO A 71 -18.39 -4.83 -9.30
CA PRO A 71 -18.67 -4.90 -10.73
C PRO A 71 -19.04 -3.56 -11.38
N GLU A 72 -19.67 -2.64 -10.63
CA GLU A 72 -20.09 -1.31 -11.08
C GLU A 72 -18.90 -0.43 -11.49
N ILE A 73 -17.67 -0.76 -11.06
CA ILE A 73 -16.47 -0.05 -11.47
C ILE A 73 -16.22 -0.20 -12.98
N ALA A 74 -16.68 -1.30 -13.59
CA ALA A 74 -16.62 -1.51 -15.04
C ALA A 74 -17.47 -0.53 -15.86
N GLU A 75 -18.39 0.21 -15.22
CA GLU A 75 -19.12 1.28 -15.91
C GLU A 75 -18.24 2.49 -16.24
N TYR A 76 -17.17 2.70 -15.47
CA TYR A 76 -16.25 3.81 -15.63
C TYR A 76 -15.22 3.49 -16.70
N ASP A 77 -14.93 4.48 -17.53
CA ASP A 77 -13.89 4.38 -18.55
C ASP A 77 -12.51 4.28 -17.88
N PHE A 78 -12.30 5.06 -16.82
CA PHE A 78 -11.09 5.03 -16.01
C PHE A 78 -11.38 5.23 -14.51
N VAL A 79 -10.56 4.62 -13.66
CA VAL A 79 -10.38 5.04 -12.26
C VAL A 79 -9.13 5.92 -12.15
N PHE A 80 -9.30 7.14 -11.66
CA PHE A 80 -8.21 8.09 -11.43
C PHE A 80 -7.92 8.22 -9.93
N PHE A 81 -6.70 7.86 -9.52
CA PHE A 81 -6.24 8.03 -8.14
C PHE A 81 -5.60 9.40 -7.94
N ASN A 82 -6.23 10.25 -7.14
CA ASN A 82 -5.68 11.55 -6.77
C ASN A 82 -4.38 11.43 -5.94
N SER A 83 -4.16 10.27 -5.33
CA SER A 83 -2.89 9.85 -4.74
C SER A 83 -2.69 8.36 -4.99
N LEU A 84 -1.59 7.98 -5.65
CA LEU A 84 -1.13 6.59 -5.82
C LEU A 84 -0.31 6.10 -4.63
N GLU A 85 -0.25 6.88 -3.56
CA GLU A 85 0.33 6.51 -2.29
C GLU A 85 -0.78 6.24 -1.29
N TYR A 86 -0.52 5.35 -0.36
CA TYR A 86 -1.47 5.04 0.69
C TYR A 86 -0.80 4.93 2.05
N TRP A 87 -1.46 5.52 3.05
CA TRP A 87 -1.04 5.46 4.45
C TRP A 87 -2.10 4.68 5.21
N HIS A 88 -1.72 3.54 5.75
CA HIS A 88 -2.56 2.69 6.58
C HIS A 88 -1.69 1.97 7.61
N ASP A 89 -2.24 1.68 8.79
CA ASP A 89 -1.58 0.87 9.84
C ASP A 89 -0.16 1.33 10.21
N GLY A 90 0.09 2.65 10.15
CA GLY A 90 1.40 3.25 10.43
C GLY A 90 2.44 3.07 9.32
N LYS A 91 2.09 2.42 8.20
CA LYS A 91 2.93 2.21 7.02
C LYS A 91 2.51 3.13 5.87
N ARG A 92 3.49 3.53 5.06
CA ARG A 92 3.29 4.18 3.76
C ARG A 92 3.72 3.21 2.66
N GLU A 93 2.86 2.95 1.70
CA GLU A 93 3.19 2.13 0.53
C GLU A 93 2.47 2.62 -0.74
N ARG A 94 2.71 1.98 -1.89
CA ARG A 94 1.98 2.27 -3.12
C ARG A 94 0.53 1.81 -2.94
N LEU A 95 -0.42 2.65 -3.33
CA LEU A 95 -1.84 2.33 -3.23
C LEU A 95 -2.18 1.04 -3.98
N LEU A 96 -1.55 0.81 -5.13
CA LEU A 96 -1.75 -0.39 -5.93
C LEU A 96 -1.27 -1.66 -5.23
N ASP A 97 -0.19 -1.59 -4.45
CA ASP A 97 0.27 -2.73 -3.65
C ASP A 97 -0.74 -3.02 -2.52
N TYR A 98 -1.30 -2.00 -1.86
CA TYR A 98 -2.39 -2.18 -0.89
C TYR A 98 -3.67 -2.76 -1.51
N LEU A 99 -4.05 -2.27 -2.69
CA LEU A 99 -5.21 -2.78 -3.43
C LEU A 99 -4.99 -4.21 -3.93
N GLY A 100 -3.75 -4.68 -4.09
CA GLY A 100 -3.46 -6.03 -4.58
C GLY A 100 -3.87 -6.25 -6.05
N GLY A 101 -4.10 -5.17 -6.80
CA GLY A 101 -4.55 -5.23 -8.19
C GLY A 101 -5.13 -3.92 -8.70
N TYR A 102 -5.62 -3.95 -9.94
CA TYR A 102 -6.24 -2.82 -10.62
C TYR A 102 -7.78 -2.90 -10.55
N PRO A 103 -8.48 -1.81 -10.19
CA PRO A 103 -9.92 -1.69 -10.38
C PRO A 103 -10.33 -1.96 -11.82
N ALA A 104 -11.41 -2.72 -12.03
CA ALA A 104 -11.84 -3.23 -13.33
C ALA A 104 -12.57 -2.19 -14.22
N SER A 105 -12.08 -0.95 -14.30
CA SER A 105 -12.59 0.05 -15.26
C SER A 105 -12.20 -0.28 -16.71
N LYS A 106 -13.01 0.15 -17.69
CA LYS A 106 -12.90 -0.27 -19.11
C LYS A 106 -11.52 -0.12 -19.73
N TYR A 107 -10.83 0.98 -19.42
CA TYR A 107 -9.53 1.30 -19.99
C TYR A 107 -8.43 1.33 -18.92
N GLY A 108 -8.70 0.80 -17.71
CA GLY A 108 -7.73 0.75 -16.60
C GLY A 108 -7.60 2.06 -15.81
N ILE A 109 -6.48 2.21 -15.12
CA ILE A 109 -6.32 3.29 -14.13
C ILE A 109 -5.44 4.44 -14.63
N MET A 110 -5.45 5.53 -13.87
CA MET A 110 -4.48 6.63 -13.90
C MET A 110 -4.26 7.15 -12.48
N GLY A 111 -3.20 7.92 -12.23
CA GLY A 111 -3.10 8.61 -10.95
C GLY A 111 -1.86 9.48 -10.75
N ILE A 112 -1.77 10.08 -9.56
CA ILE A 112 -0.73 11.04 -9.20
C ILE A 112 0.15 10.47 -8.08
N TYR A 113 1.47 10.48 -8.26
CA TYR A 113 2.40 10.33 -7.13
C TYR A 113 2.76 11.72 -6.59
N HIS A 114 2.54 11.93 -5.29
CA HIS A 114 2.91 13.18 -4.60
C HIS A 114 4.39 13.17 -4.20
N ASN A 115 4.97 11.98 -4.03
CA ASN A 115 6.36 11.69 -3.74
C ASN A 115 6.94 10.72 -4.77
N PRO A 116 7.77 11.21 -5.72
CA PRO A 116 8.32 10.39 -6.80
C PRO A 116 9.15 9.19 -6.33
N SER A 117 9.71 9.22 -5.11
CA SER A 117 10.47 8.09 -4.55
C SER A 117 9.65 6.84 -4.31
N MET A 118 8.31 6.93 -4.37
CA MET A 118 7.40 5.78 -4.26
C MET A 118 7.25 4.98 -5.56
N ILE A 119 7.69 5.54 -6.69
CA ILE A 119 7.59 4.88 -8.00
C ILE A 119 8.63 3.76 -8.08
N ASN A 120 8.21 2.57 -8.49
CA ASN A 120 9.10 1.42 -8.65
C ASN A 120 8.84 0.65 -9.96
N PHE A 121 9.51 -0.48 -10.16
CA PHE A 121 9.43 -1.27 -11.41
C PHE A 121 8.02 -1.79 -11.71
N LYS A 122 7.15 -1.92 -10.71
CA LYS A 122 5.75 -2.31 -10.91
C LYS A 122 4.89 -1.19 -11.53
N ASP A 123 5.43 0.02 -11.67
CA ASP A 123 4.78 1.16 -12.33
C ASP A 123 5.18 1.28 -13.81
N ASP A 124 6.10 0.45 -14.32
CA ASP A 124 6.73 0.63 -15.65
C ASP A 124 5.71 0.65 -16.80
N ASP A 125 4.67 -0.18 -16.74
CA ASP A 125 3.61 -0.20 -17.76
C ASP A 125 2.80 1.09 -17.73
N LEU A 126 2.41 1.56 -16.55
CA LEU A 126 1.70 2.83 -16.38
C LEU A 126 2.55 4.03 -16.80
N LEU A 127 3.86 3.99 -16.54
CA LEU A 127 4.81 5.02 -16.98
C LEU A 127 4.93 5.04 -18.50
N ARG A 128 5.09 3.87 -19.13
CA ARG A 128 5.16 3.72 -20.60
C ARG A 128 3.89 4.21 -21.27
N GLU A 129 2.74 3.93 -20.67
CA GLU A 129 1.43 4.38 -21.14
C GLU A 129 1.10 5.84 -20.78
N LYS A 130 1.96 6.53 -20.02
CA LYS A 130 1.73 7.91 -19.54
C LYS A 130 0.44 8.04 -18.71
N ARG A 131 0.22 7.10 -17.79
CA ARG A 131 -0.92 7.06 -16.86
C ARG A 131 -0.59 7.56 -15.45
N ILE A 132 0.70 7.72 -15.16
CA ILE A 132 1.19 8.32 -13.93
C ILE A 132 1.51 9.78 -14.19
N PHE A 133 1.03 10.66 -13.32
CA PHE A 133 1.23 12.09 -13.39
C PHE A 133 1.99 12.61 -12.17
N GLY A 134 2.69 13.72 -12.37
CA GLY A 134 3.29 14.53 -11.32
C GLY A 134 2.60 15.88 -11.22
N LEU A 135 2.50 16.42 -10.00
CA LEU A 135 2.05 17.80 -9.78
C LEU A 135 3.12 18.83 -10.22
N THR A 136 4.31 18.34 -10.55
CA THR A 136 5.39 19.00 -11.28
C THR A 136 5.95 17.94 -12.23
N SER A 137 6.35 18.28 -13.44
CA SER A 137 6.96 17.32 -14.36
C SER A 137 8.36 16.93 -13.90
N TYR A 138 8.73 15.67 -14.11
CA TYR A 138 10.07 15.14 -13.83
C TYR A 138 10.32 13.88 -14.66
N SER A 139 11.57 13.42 -14.71
CA SER A 139 11.93 12.15 -15.32
C SER A 139 12.43 11.18 -14.24
N ILE A 140 12.06 9.91 -14.35
CA ILE A 140 12.47 8.86 -13.41
C ILE A 140 12.69 7.56 -14.17
N ARG A 141 13.81 6.89 -13.94
CA ARG A 141 14.13 5.58 -14.53
C ARG A 141 13.98 5.53 -16.07
N GLY A 142 14.30 6.63 -16.75
CA GLY A 142 14.20 6.74 -18.22
C GLY A 142 12.80 7.08 -18.76
N TYR A 143 11.81 7.25 -17.88
CA TYR A 143 10.45 7.67 -18.25
C TYR A 143 10.23 9.14 -17.90
N ASP A 144 9.49 9.85 -18.75
CA ASP A 144 9.01 11.20 -18.47
C ASP A 144 7.63 11.14 -17.79
N VAL A 145 7.52 11.70 -16.60
CA VAL A 145 6.26 11.80 -15.86
C VAL A 145 5.59 13.14 -16.21
N PRO A 146 4.44 13.12 -16.92
CA PRO A 146 3.75 14.33 -17.36
C PRO A 146 3.17 15.14 -16.19
N LEU A 147 3.05 16.45 -16.42
CA LEU A 147 2.41 17.38 -15.50
C LEU A 147 0.89 17.19 -15.49
N LEU A 148 0.32 17.10 -14.29
CA LEU A 148 -1.09 17.35 -14.03
C LEU A 148 -1.20 18.32 -12.82
N ALA A 149 -1.33 19.61 -13.09
CA ALA A 149 -1.20 20.64 -12.08
C ALA A 149 -2.44 20.75 -11.18
N GLY A 150 -2.25 20.76 -9.86
CA GLY A 150 -3.30 21.04 -8.87
C GLY A 150 -3.53 22.53 -8.63
N CYS A 151 -3.80 23.33 -9.67
CA CYS A 151 -3.83 24.80 -9.60
C CYS A 151 -5.17 25.45 -10.00
N TYR A 152 -6.26 24.70 -10.05
CA TYR A 152 -7.61 25.20 -10.28
C TYR A 152 -8.52 24.89 -9.10
N PHE A 153 -9.17 25.93 -8.55
CA PHE A 153 -10.08 25.85 -7.40
C PHE A 153 -11.45 26.50 -7.66
N GLY A 154 -11.73 26.86 -8.91
CA GLY A 154 -12.95 27.57 -9.29
C GLY A 154 -12.71 29.01 -9.74
N GLU A 155 -13.81 29.72 -9.94
CA GLU A 155 -13.83 31.11 -10.38
C GLU A 155 -13.97 32.04 -9.17
N PHE A 156 -12.97 32.90 -8.95
CA PHE A 156 -12.97 33.87 -7.85
C PHE A 156 -12.97 35.29 -8.41
N SER A 157 -13.76 36.20 -7.83
CA SER A 157 -13.62 37.63 -8.11
C SER A 157 -12.34 38.13 -7.46
N ASN A 158 -11.37 38.55 -8.27
CA ASN A 158 -10.21 39.29 -7.78
C ASN A 158 -10.59 40.76 -7.63
N ASP A 159 -11.44 41.07 -6.66
CA ASP A 159 -11.74 42.44 -6.34
C ASP A 159 -10.46 43.12 -5.82
N LYS A 160 -10.10 44.23 -6.48
CA LYS A 160 -8.87 44.97 -6.21
C LYS A 160 -8.84 45.40 -4.75
N LYS A 161 -7.69 45.23 -4.11
CA LYS A 161 -7.45 45.90 -2.84
C LYS A 161 -7.07 47.35 -3.06
N GLU A 162 -7.91 48.22 -2.53
CA GLU A 162 -7.59 49.62 -2.24
C GLU A 162 -6.38 49.69 -1.30
N ASN A 163 -5.63 50.79 -1.41
CA ASN A 163 -4.40 51.14 -0.69
C ASN A 163 -4.21 50.45 0.68
N ILE A 164 -3.20 49.57 0.76
CA ILE A 164 -2.80 48.91 2.01
C ILE A 164 -1.35 49.27 2.29
N SER A 165 -1.08 49.80 3.49
CA SER A 165 0.27 50.15 3.95
C SER A 165 1.10 48.93 4.38
N THR A 166 0.45 47.80 4.71
CA THR A 166 1.07 46.60 5.29
C THR A 166 1.11 45.41 4.32
N THR A 167 2.30 44.87 4.05
CA THR A 167 2.44 43.66 3.21
C THR A 167 2.01 42.40 3.98
N ARG A 168 1.20 41.53 3.38
CA ARG A 168 0.76 40.27 4.01
C ARG A 168 1.36 39.07 3.32
N LEU A 169 1.99 38.22 4.13
CA LEU A 169 2.46 36.91 3.73
C LEU A 169 1.51 35.85 4.29
N LEU A 170 1.30 34.79 3.54
CA LEU A 170 0.60 33.60 4.02
C LEU A 170 1.55 32.42 4.08
N MET A 171 1.61 31.78 5.24
CA MET A 171 2.35 30.54 5.45
C MET A 171 1.38 29.42 5.77
N ILE A 172 1.46 28.32 5.02
CA ILE A 172 0.59 27.15 5.19
C ILE A 172 1.44 25.95 5.63
N GLY A 173 1.09 25.35 6.77
CA GLY A 173 1.75 24.16 7.32
C GLY A 173 2.00 24.22 8.83
N ASN A 174 2.39 23.07 9.39
CA ASN A 174 2.55 22.86 10.84
C ASN A 174 3.75 23.62 11.44
N THR A 175 3.82 23.66 12.78
CA THR A 175 4.79 24.41 13.62
C THR A 175 6.26 24.14 13.33
N ASN A 176 6.61 23.01 12.70
CA ASN A 176 7.98 22.74 12.27
C ASN A 176 8.45 23.62 11.09
N LYS A 177 7.56 24.44 10.52
CA LYS A 177 7.88 25.38 9.43
C LYS A 177 7.90 26.84 9.88
N SER A 178 7.23 27.17 10.97
CA SER A 178 7.16 28.54 11.50
C SER A 178 8.46 29.04 12.11
N TRP A 179 9.36 28.15 12.52
CA TRP A 179 10.67 28.55 13.04
C TRP A 179 11.52 29.28 12.00
N ILE A 180 11.39 28.96 10.70
CA ILE A 180 12.09 29.69 9.61
C ILE A 180 11.63 31.16 9.59
N ALA A 181 10.31 31.38 9.69
CA ALA A 181 9.74 32.71 9.76
C ALA A 181 10.15 33.41 11.06
N GLU A 182 10.11 32.73 12.21
CA GLU A 182 10.49 33.30 13.50
C GLU A 182 11.97 33.69 13.56
N MET A 183 12.89 32.79 13.15
CA MET A 183 14.32 33.07 13.13
C MET A 183 14.67 34.14 12.11
N GLY A 184 14.03 34.12 10.93
CA GLY A 184 14.19 35.15 9.93
C GLY A 184 13.78 36.54 10.43
N ILE A 185 12.69 36.65 11.21
CA ILE A 185 12.22 37.91 11.78
C ILE A 185 13.07 38.32 12.99
N ALA A 186 13.38 37.38 13.90
CA ALA A 186 14.12 37.64 15.11
C ALA A 186 15.51 38.22 14.79
N ASN A 187 16.23 37.69 13.80
CA ASN A 187 17.60 38.11 13.49
C ASN A 187 17.68 39.33 12.52
N SER A 188 16.68 40.22 12.49
CA SER A 188 16.55 41.22 11.43
C SER A 188 16.12 42.63 11.86
N ASN A 189 16.44 43.61 11.00
CA ASN A 189 15.82 44.96 10.98
C ASN A 189 14.36 44.92 10.46
N ALA A 190 13.81 43.75 10.14
CA ALA A 190 12.43 43.62 9.65
C ALA A 190 11.37 43.95 10.71
N ARG A 191 11.78 44.12 11.98
CA ARG A 191 10.89 44.61 13.05
C ARG A 191 10.21 45.94 12.69
N ASP A 192 10.95 46.81 12.02
CA ASP A 192 10.52 48.17 11.66
C ASP A 192 9.77 48.22 10.33
N LEU A 193 9.68 47.10 9.61
CA LEU A 193 9.00 46.98 8.33
C LEU A 193 7.52 46.62 8.52
N ASP A 194 6.64 47.24 7.73
CA ASP A 194 5.19 47.03 7.84
C ASP A 194 4.74 45.78 7.06
N PHE A 195 4.89 44.62 7.70
CA PHE A 195 4.36 43.35 7.20
C PHE A 195 3.74 42.48 8.29
N ARG A 196 2.90 41.52 7.89
CA ARG A 196 2.33 40.48 8.74
C ARG A 196 2.37 39.11 8.06
N ILE A 197 2.57 38.05 8.83
CA ILE A 197 2.49 36.66 8.37
C ILE A 197 1.24 36.04 8.97
N ASN A 198 0.26 35.67 8.14
CA ASN A 198 -0.82 34.80 8.56
C ASN A 198 -0.34 33.35 8.47
N ASN A 199 -0.56 32.55 9.52
CA ASN A 199 -0.23 31.13 9.52
C ASN A 199 -1.50 30.27 9.62
N ILE A 200 -1.71 29.44 8.61
CA ILE A 200 -2.75 28.40 8.57
C ILE A 200 -2.07 27.04 8.83
N SER A 201 -2.67 26.23 9.70
CA SER A 201 -2.12 24.95 10.15
C SER A 201 -3.21 23.90 10.30
N SER A 202 -2.85 22.62 10.32
CA SER A 202 -3.81 21.54 10.63
C SER A 202 -4.25 21.52 12.10
N GLU A 203 -3.55 22.27 12.98
CA GLU A 203 -3.82 22.31 14.42
C GLU A 203 -4.73 23.48 14.82
N LYS A 204 -5.50 23.28 15.91
CA LYS A 204 -6.29 24.36 16.52
C LYS A 204 -5.37 25.49 17.00
N LYS A 205 -5.82 26.74 16.84
CA LYS A 205 -5.08 27.97 17.20
C LYS A 205 -4.44 27.91 18.59
N ASN A 206 -5.19 27.52 19.63
CA ASN A 206 -4.66 27.47 21.00
C ASN A 206 -3.52 26.46 21.16
N ARG A 207 -3.63 25.27 20.55
CA ARG A 207 -2.58 24.24 20.61
C ARG A 207 -1.31 24.73 19.91
N LEU A 208 -1.48 25.42 18.79
CA LEU A 208 -0.39 26.03 18.05
C LEU A 208 0.35 27.03 18.94
N ILE A 209 -0.37 27.99 19.53
CA ILE A 209 0.20 29.00 20.45
C ILE A 209 0.95 28.32 21.61
N TRP A 210 0.37 27.29 22.24
CA TRP A 210 1.02 26.56 23.34
C TRP A 210 2.31 25.86 22.93
N LYS A 211 2.38 25.26 21.74
CA LYS A 211 3.62 24.65 21.22
C LYS A 211 4.72 25.69 21.04
N HIS A 212 4.39 26.88 20.57
CA HIS A 212 5.35 27.98 20.44
C HIS A 212 5.86 28.46 21.80
N VAL A 213 4.96 28.58 22.79
CA VAL A 213 5.33 28.92 24.16
C VAL A 213 6.21 27.83 24.79
N ASP A 214 5.86 26.56 24.64
CA ASP A 214 6.62 25.42 25.15
C ASP A 214 8.02 25.31 24.50
N HIS A 215 8.11 25.49 23.18
CA HIS A 215 9.39 25.55 22.48
C HIS A 215 10.28 26.70 22.99
N TYR A 216 9.69 27.87 23.19
CA TYR A 216 10.38 29.02 23.77
C TYR A 216 10.91 28.72 25.19
N ILE A 217 10.08 28.13 26.06
CA ILE A 217 10.48 27.76 27.43
C ILE A 217 11.59 26.69 27.42
N LYS A 218 11.42 25.61 26.64
CA LYS A 218 12.39 24.50 26.56
C LYS A 218 13.75 24.93 26.05
N ASN A 219 13.81 25.81 25.05
CA ASN A 219 15.08 26.37 24.58
C ASN A 219 15.72 27.25 25.65
N LYS A 220 14.92 28.00 26.43
CA LYS A 220 15.42 28.76 27.59
C LYS A 220 16.02 27.86 28.67
N VAL A 221 15.42 26.68 28.93
CA VAL A 221 15.90 25.70 29.93
C VAL A 221 17.17 24.96 29.47
N ARG A 222 17.26 24.56 28.20
CA ARG A 222 18.47 23.92 27.63
C ARG A 222 19.72 24.82 27.67
N LEU A 223 19.53 26.14 27.64
CA LEU A 223 20.61 27.13 27.67
C LEU A 223 21.20 27.38 29.08
N ILE A 224 20.47 27.06 30.15
CA ILE A 224 20.94 27.25 31.53
C ILE A 224 22.01 26.20 31.93
N THR A 225 22.10 25.08 31.19
CA THR A 225 22.89 23.91 31.60
C THR A 225 24.24 23.72 30.90
N GLY A 226 24.76 24.64 30.06
CA GLY A 226 26.16 24.52 29.60
C GLY A 226 26.66 25.41 28.44
N LYS A 227 27.73 26.17 28.73
CA LYS A 227 28.69 26.88 27.84
C LYS A 227 28.17 28.04 26.95
N GLY A 228 28.51 29.28 27.35
CA GLY A 228 28.70 30.43 26.46
C GLY A 228 27.43 31.18 26.07
N ILE A 229 27.23 32.38 26.65
CA ILE A 229 26.02 33.19 26.45
C ILE A 229 26.12 33.96 25.12
N LYS A 230 25.26 33.61 24.14
CA LYS A 230 24.78 34.55 23.11
C LYS A 230 23.28 34.72 23.29
N TYR A 231 22.87 35.92 23.69
CA TYR A 231 21.47 36.26 23.86
C TYR A 231 20.73 36.21 22.50
N HIS A 232 19.58 35.53 22.45
CA HIS A 232 18.50 35.87 21.52
C HIS A 232 17.31 36.38 22.35
N ASN A 233 17.38 37.64 22.79
CA ASN A 233 16.30 38.34 23.51
C ASN A 233 15.08 38.65 22.61
N GLU A 234 14.96 37.99 21.44
CA GLU A 234 14.36 38.57 20.24
C GLU A 234 13.17 37.78 19.65
N SER A 235 12.75 36.68 20.27
CA SER A 235 11.66 35.84 19.74
C SER A 235 10.25 36.37 20.02
N LEU A 236 10.01 37.07 21.14
CA LEU A 236 8.65 37.52 21.51
C LEU A 236 8.14 38.67 20.64
N SER A 237 9.02 39.55 20.14
CA SER A 237 8.65 40.60 19.19
C SER A 237 8.37 40.05 17.80
N ALA A 238 9.12 39.03 17.37
CA ALA A 238 8.89 38.31 16.12
C ALA A 238 7.51 37.63 16.09
N LEU A 239 7.07 37.04 17.22
CA LEU A 239 5.73 36.46 17.36
C LEU A 239 4.60 37.49 17.15
N ARG A 240 4.81 38.79 17.38
CA ARG A 240 3.79 39.82 17.13
C ARG A 240 3.51 40.05 15.64
N LYS A 241 4.44 39.68 14.76
CA LYS A 241 4.28 39.78 13.30
C LYS A 241 3.61 38.54 12.71
N ILE A 242 3.49 37.46 13.47
CA ILE A 242 2.85 36.21 13.05
C ILE A 242 1.46 36.09 13.68
N ASN A 243 0.44 36.08 12.83
CA ASN A 243 -0.94 35.84 13.23
C ASN A 243 -1.30 34.37 12.99
N PHE A 244 -1.38 33.61 14.07
CA PHE A 244 -1.78 32.20 14.04
C PHE A 244 -3.29 32.06 13.89
N LEU A 245 -3.73 31.62 12.71
CA LEU A 245 -5.14 31.38 12.40
C LEU A 245 -5.59 29.97 12.81
N GLY A 246 -4.68 29.00 12.79
CA GLY A 246 -4.98 27.59 13.07
C GLY A 246 -5.64 26.89 11.88
N LYS A 247 -6.40 25.82 12.16
CA LYS A 247 -7.19 25.08 11.15
C LYS A 247 -8.41 25.90 10.71
N LEU A 248 -8.48 26.16 9.41
CA LEU A 248 -9.58 26.83 8.73
C LEU A 248 -10.33 25.86 7.81
N SER A 249 -11.58 26.18 7.49
CA SER A 249 -12.29 25.61 6.33
C SER A 249 -11.62 26.03 5.01
N PHE A 250 -11.94 25.34 3.90
CA PHE A 250 -11.43 25.71 2.58
C PHE A 250 -11.90 27.10 2.17
N GLN A 251 -13.16 27.46 2.41
CA GLN A 251 -13.68 28.81 2.14
C GLN A 251 -12.94 29.90 2.92
N GLU A 252 -12.71 29.70 4.22
CA GLU A 252 -11.95 30.66 5.04
C GLU A 252 -10.49 30.77 4.56
N MET A 253 -9.88 29.64 4.19
CA MET A 253 -8.54 29.62 3.62
C MET A 253 -8.47 30.37 2.28
N PHE A 254 -9.44 30.17 1.37
CA PHE A 254 -9.49 30.87 0.08
C PHE A 254 -9.72 32.37 0.25
N LYS A 255 -10.58 32.79 1.18
CA LYS A 255 -10.72 34.21 1.55
C LYS A 255 -9.38 34.79 2.02
N CYS A 256 -8.67 34.07 2.89
CA CYS A 256 -7.34 34.48 3.36
C CYS A 256 -6.31 34.57 2.22
N LEU A 257 -6.36 33.65 1.25
CA LEU A 257 -5.49 33.64 0.06
C LEU A 257 -5.78 34.81 -0.88
N ILE A 258 -7.06 35.07 -1.20
CA ILE A 258 -7.48 36.25 -1.97
C ILE A 258 -6.92 37.50 -1.30
N ASP A 259 -7.00 37.53 0.03
CA ASP A 259 -6.57 38.63 0.84
C ASP A 259 -5.06 38.78 1.02
N THR A 260 -4.27 37.78 0.68
CA THR A 260 -2.82 37.75 0.86
C THR A 260 -2.08 38.38 -0.33
N ASP A 261 -0.92 38.98 -0.07
CA ASP A 261 -0.09 39.57 -1.13
C ASP A 261 0.94 38.54 -1.63
N TYR A 262 1.62 37.84 -0.72
CA TYR A 262 2.63 36.82 -1.05
C TYR A 262 2.40 35.49 -0.33
N VAL A 263 2.73 34.37 -0.95
CA VAL A 263 2.76 33.05 -0.29
C VAL A 263 4.19 32.71 0.13
N LEU A 264 4.38 32.33 1.39
CA LEU A 264 5.66 31.86 1.91
C LEU A 264 5.73 30.33 1.85
N ILE A 265 6.59 29.82 0.97
CA ILE A 265 6.93 28.40 0.86
C ILE A 265 8.07 28.11 1.85
N ALA A 266 7.70 27.91 3.12
CA ALA A 266 8.63 27.61 4.21
C ALA A 266 8.98 26.10 4.24
N ILE A 267 9.93 25.68 3.42
CA ILE A 267 10.50 24.32 3.43
C ILE A 267 11.95 24.42 3.88
N ASP A 268 12.31 23.66 4.91
CA ASP A 268 13.65 23.61 5.47
C ASP A 268 14.52 22.65 4.65
N MET A 269 15.30 23.21 3.73
CA MET A 269 16.18 22.43 2.84
C MET A 269 17.47 21.94 3.52
N ASP A 270 17.68 22.22 4.81
CA ASP A 270 18.80 21.67 5.57
C ASP A 270 18.46 20.32 6.21
N LYS A 271 17.18 19.90 6.16
CA LYS A 271 16.74 18.58 6.60
C LYS A 271 16.76 17.56 5.47
N GLU A 272 17.22 16.36 5.78
CA GLU A 272 17.29 15.23 4.85
C GLU A 272 15.90 14.82 4.33
N GLU A 273 14.89 14.81 5.20
CA GLU A 273 13.50 14.46 4.84
C GLU A 273 12.85 15.39 3.78
N ASN A 274 13.43 16.57 3.54
CA ASN A 274 12.95 17.54 2.56
C ASN A 274 13.73 17.52 1.24
N GLN A 275 14.76 16.68 1.09
CA GLN A 275 15.52 16.62 -0.16
C GLN A 275 14.68 16.10 -1.34
N ASP A 276 13.62 15.31 -1.09
CA ASP A 276 12.68 14.84 -2.12
C ASP A 276 12.05 15.98 -2.94
N PHE A 277 11.91 17.20 -2.37
CA PHE A 277 11.39 18.37 -3.08
C PHE A 277 12.28 18.85 -4.23
N LEU A 278 13.54 18.41 -4.28
CA LEU A 278 14.44 18.65 -5.42
C LEU A 278 14.17 17.68 -6.58
N ASN A 279 13.51 16.56 -6.32
CA ASN A 279 13.35 15.43 -7.23
C ASN A 279 11.89 15.20 -7.64
N GLY A 280 11.12 16.27 -7.87
CA GLY A 280 9.77 16.22 -8.43
C GLY A 280 8.62 16.23 -7.41
N LYS A 281 8.89 16.11 -6.10
CA LYS A 281 7.87 16.33 -5.05
C LYS A 281 7.46 17.80 -4.99
N THR A 282 6.18 18.07 -4.73
CA THR A 282 5.64 19.43 -4.65
C THR A 282 4.99 19.76 -3.31
N SER A 283 4.59 21.02 -3.11
CA SER A 283 3.88 21.47 -1.91
C SER A 283 2.52 22.09 -2.22
N GLY A 284 1.55 21.90 -1.32
CA GLY A 284 0.26 22.59 -1.40
C GLY A 284 0.39 24.11 -1.41
N SER A 285 1.41 24.68 -0.74
CA SER A 285 1.69 26.12 -0.79
C SER A 285 2.02 26.60 -2.21
N LYS A 286 2.80 25.84 -2.98
CA LYS A 286 3.08 26.13 -4.40
C LYS A 286 1.79 26.11 -5.21
N GLN A 287 0.98 25.08 -5.04
CA GLN A 287 -0.29 24.91 -5.76
C GLN A 287 -1.27 26.06 -5.50
N LEU A 288 -1.45 26.43 -4.24
CA LEU A 288 -2.32 27.54 -3.85
C LEU A 288 -1.78 28.88 -4.34
N ALA A 289 -0.46 29.11 -4.26
CA ALA A 289 0.13 30.31 -4.82
C ALA A 289 -0.12 30.42 -6.33
N LEU A 290 0.03 29.30 -7.05
CA LEU A 290 -0.22 29.25 -8.48
C LEU A 290 -1.69 29.50 -8.81
N ALA A 291 -2.61 28.82 -8.12
CA ALA A 291 -4.04 28.96 -8.34
C ALA A 291 -4.55 30.40 -8.18
N PHE A 292 -4.11 31.07 -7.11
CA PHE A 292 -4.52 32.43 -6.79
C PHE A 292 -3.64 33.50 -7.44
N GLY A 293 -2.67 33.10 -8.28
CA GLY A 293 -1.76 34.03 -8.97
C GLY A 293 -0.91 34.87 -8.02
N LYS A 294 -0.51 34.29 -6.88
CA LYS A 294 0.21 34.98 -5.80
C LYS A 294 1.72 34.75 -5.94
N PRO A 295 2.54 35.82 -5.97
CA PRO A 295 3.98 35.68 -5.95
C PRO A 295 4.49 34.97 -4.68
N CYS A 296 5.62 34.28 -4.79
CA CYS A 296 6.10 33.39 -3.73
C CYS A 296 7.41 33.85 -3.10
N PHE A 297 7.56 33.59 -1.81
CA PHE A 297 8.87 33.48 -1.15
C PHE A 297 9.29 32.02 -1.12
N ILE A 298 10.49 31.72 -1.59
CA ILE A 298 10.95 30.33 -1.69
C ILE A 298 12.46 30.22 -1.42
N ASN A 299 12.87 29.07 -0.88
CA ASN A 299 14.28 28.74 -0.76
C ASN A 299 14.93 28.67 -2.15
N ASP A 300 16.11 29.25 -2.32
CA ASP A 300 16.83 29.30 -3.60
C ASP A 300 17.07 27.91 -4.22
N LYS A 301 17.39 26.90 -3.40
CA LYS A 301 17.55 25.49 -3.81
C LYS A 301 16.31 24.93 -4.51
N LEU A 302 15.11 25.41 -4.18
CA LEU A 302 13.83 24.91 -4.70
C LEU A 302 13.34 25.62 -5.96
N THR A 303 13.93 26.76 -6.34
CA THR A 303 13.46 27.58 -7.47
C THR A 303 13.37 26.80 -8.77
N LYS A 304 14.44 26.08 -9.13
CA LYS A 304 14.50 25.25 -10.33
C LYS A 304 13.58 24.03 -10.22
N ALA A 305 13.59 23.36 -9.07
CA ALA A 305 12.79 22.15 -8.84
C ALA A 305 11.28 22.42 -8.93
N PHE A 306 10.82 23.58 -8.46
CA PHE A 306 9.41 23.96 -8.51
C PHE A 306 9.00 24.57 -9.84
N GLN A 307 9.95 24.88 -10.73
CA GLN A 307 9.70 25.43 -12.07
C GLN A 307 8.84 26.71 -12.04
N LEU A 308 8.88 27.47 -10.95
CA LEU A 308 8.12 28.73 -10.83
C LEU A 308 8.78 29.82 -11.70
N PRO A 309 8.01 30.79 -12.21
CA PRO A 309 8.57 31.89 -13.00
C PRO A 309 9.61 32.68 -12.18
N PRO A 310 10.86 32.82 -12.66
CA PRO A 310 11.92 33.50 -11.89
C PRO A 310 11.60 34.96 -11.57
N ASN A 311 10.80 35.62 -12.42
CA ASN A 311 10.33 36.98 -12.24
C ASN A 311 9.13 37.11 -11.28
N ALA A 312 8.63 36.01 -10.71
CA ALA A 312 7.50 35.98 -9.78
C ALA A 312 7.84 35.43 -8.39
N VAL A 313 9.12 35.14 -8.14
CA VAL A 313 9.59 34.59 -6.86
C VAL A 313 10.60 35.52 -6.19
N VAL A 314 10.59 35.51 -4.85
CA VAL A 314 11.60 36.13 -4.00
C VAL A 314 12.35 35.02 -3.29
N THR A 315 13.67 34.96 -3.48
CA THR A 315 14.48 33.87 -2.96
C THR A 315 15.14 34.19 -1.63
N PHE A 316 15.32 33.16 -0.80
CA PHE A 316 16.13 33.21 0.41
C PHE A 316 17.00 31.95 0.54
N SER A 317 18.11 32.06 1.27
CA SER A 317 19.07 30.98 1.52
C SER A 317 19.30 30.81 3.02
N ASN A 318 19.78 29.65 3.47
CA ASN A 318 20.10 29.37 4.89
C ASN A 318 18.96 29.68 5.87
N ASN A 319 17.71 29.48 5.44
CA ASN A 319 16.51 29.83 6.20
C ASN A 319 16.45 31.32 6.63
N ASN A 320 17.20 32.20 5.94
CA ASN A 320 17.30 33.62 6.22
C ASN A 320 16.23 34.42 5.44
N LEU A 321 15.00 34.42 5.95
CA LEU A 321 13.88 35.15 5.35
C LEU A 321 14.06 36.68 5.37
N CYS A 322 14.92 37.21 6.25
CA CYS A 322 15.18 38.65 6.41
C CYS A 322 15.58 39.34 5.10
N GLU A 323 16.59 38.80 4.42
CA GLU A 323 17.08 39.41 3.18
C GLU A 323 16.01 39.44 2.10
N ALA A 324 15.17 38.41 2.03
CA ALA A 324 14.08 38.35 1.08
C ALA A 324 13.01 39.39 1.39
N ILE A 325 12.65 39.60 2.67
CA ILE A 325 11.69 40.64 3.08
C ILE A 325 12.22 42.04 2.75
N ASN A 326 13.52 42.28 2.94
CA ASN A 326 14.14 43.56 2.54
C ASN A 326 14.17 43.78 1.01
N LYS A 327 14.15 42.69 0.24
CA LYS A 327 14.07 42.71 -1.24
C LYS A 327 12.64 42.88 -1.75
N ILE A 328 11.63 42.96 -0.88
CA ILE A 328 10.26 43.25 -1.28
C ILE A 328 10.26 44.60 -1.99
N PRO A 329 9.77 44.70 -3.23
CA PRO A 329 9.33 45.98 -3.73
C PRO A 329 8.12 46.38 -2.89
N TYR A 330 8.35 47.18 -1.84
CA TYR A 330 7.27 47.77 -1.05
C TYR A 330 6.28 48.40 -2.04
N LEU A 331 5.04 47.89 -2.02
CA LEU A 331 3.91 48.15 -2.91
C LEU A 331 4.05 49.43 -3.76
N ASN A 332 4.90 49.38 -4.79
CA ASN A 332 4.92 50.35 -5.87
C ASN A 332 4.51 49.58 -7.13
N THR A 333 3.36 49.99 -7.66
CA THR A 333 2.28 49.17 -8.21
C THR A 333 2.59 48.38 -9.48
N ASP A 334 3.73 48.59 -10.14
CA ASP A 334 4.07 47.93 -11.41
C ASP A 334 4.79 46.58 -11.25
N LYS A 335 5.85 46.50 -10.44
CA LYS A 335 6.65 45.27 -10.30
C LYS A 335 5.83 44.13 -9.70
N TYR A 336 5.06 44.39 -8.65
CA TYR A 336 4.17 43.38 -8.05
C TYR A 336 3.09 42.92 -9.03
N SER A 337 2.49 43.83 -9.80
CA SER A 337 1.51 43.48 -10.82
C SER A 337 2.09 42.56 -11.89
N LYS A 338 3.35 42.79 -12.32
CA LYS A 338 4.09 41.91 -13.23
C LYS A 338 4.35 40.53 -12.63
N MET A 339 4.72 40.44 -11.35
CA MET A 339 4.88 39.15 -10.65
C MET A 339 3.56 38.36 -10.64
N CYS A 340 2.45 39.01 -10.29
CA CYS A 340 1.12 38.40 -10.28
C CYS A 340 0.68 37.96 -11.69
N LEU A 341 1.00 38.76 -12.73
CA LEU A 341 0.72 38.41 -14.12
C LEU A 341 1.49 37.15 -14.53
N ALA A 342 2.80 37.11 -14.27
CA ALA A 342 3.64 35.94 -14.58
C ALA A 342 3.15 34.66 -13.87
N MET A 343 2.67 34.76 -12.62
CA MET A 343 2.05 33.61 -11.95
C MET A 343 0.76 33.14 -12.64
N ARG A 344 -0.09 34.07 -13.10
CA ARG A 344 -1.34 33.73 -13.79
C ARG A 344 -1.09 33.14 -15.18
N GLU A 345 -0.17 33.70 -15.94
CA GLU A 345 0.24 33.15 -17.25
C GLU A 345 0.78 31.73 -17.09
N TYR A 346 1.68 31.51 -16.12
CA TYR A 346 2.21 30.18 -15.84
C TYR A 346 1.13 29.20 -15.34
N ARG A 347 0.15 29.67 -14.56
CA ARG A 347 -1.01 28.84 -14.16
C ARG A 347 -1.82 28.42 -15.39
N ASP A 348 -2.13 29.35 -16.27
CA ASP A 348 -2.97 29.09 -17.44
C ASP A 348 -2.25 28.16 -18.43
N GLU A 349 -0.93 28.31 -18.60
CA GLU A 349 -0.07 27.37 -19.32
C GLU A 349 -0.07 25.98 -18.66
N ALA A 350 0.14 25.90 -17.34
CA ALA A 350 0.12 24.64 -16.61
C ALA A 350 -1.22 23.91 -16.74
N ILE A 351 -2.35 24.64 -16.73
CA ILE A 351 -3.69 24.10 -17.00
C ILE A 351 -3.78 23.55 -18.42
N ALA A 352 -3.31 24.30 -19.42
CA ALA A 352 -3.35 23.87 -20.82
C ALA A 352 -2.50 22.60 -21.06
N VAL A 353 -1.27 22.56 -20.53
CA VAL A 353 -0.38 21.39 -20.59
C VAL A 353 -0.98 20.20 -19.85
N SER A 354 -1.61 20.42 -18.69
CA SER A 354 -2.27 19.35 -17.94
C SER A 354 -3.44 18.74 -18.72
N LEU A 355 -4.23 19.59 -19.40
CA LEU A 355 -5.32 19.13 -20.27
C LEU A 355 -4.79 18.34 -21.46
N ASP A 356 -3.71 18.77 -22.10
CA ASP A 356 -3.11 18.06 -23.24
C ASP A 356 -2.49 16.71 -22.82
N ASN A 357 -1.79 16.68 -21.69
CA ASN A 357 -1.24 15.45 -21.12
C ASN A 357 -2.35 14.45 -20.79
N LEU A 358 -3.42 14.91 -20.12
CA LEU A 358 -4.56 14.06 -19.79
C LEU A 358 -5.29 13.61 -21.06
N HIS A 359 -5.53 14.50 -22.02
CA HIS A 359 -6.14 14.18 -23.31
C HIS A 359 -5.33 13.12 -24.06
N THR A 360 -4.00 13.24 -24.09
CA THR A 360 -3.10 12.26 -24.72
C THR A 360 -3.20 10.89 -24.03
N SER A 361 -3.25 10.88 -22.70
CA SER A 361 -3.37 9.65 -21.90
C SER A 361 -4.70 8.93 -22.18
N VAL A 362 -5.82 9.66 -22.27
CA VAL A 362 -7.13 9.06 -22.58
C VAL A 362 -7.30 8.70 -24.06
N SER A 363 -6.67 9.44 -24.99
CA SER A 363 -6.92 9.30 -26.43
C SER A 363 -6.12 8.19 -27.12
N LYS A 364 -4.95 7.82 -26.59
CA LYS A 364 -4.16 6.70 -27.15
C LYS A 364 -4.91 5.37 -27.20
N ASN A 365 -6.02 5.25 -26.46
CA ASN A 365 -6.84 4.05 -26.40
C ASN A 365 -8.22 4.20 -27.08
N THR A 366 -8.59 5.40 -27.58
CA THR A 366 -9.88 5.63 -28.28
C THR A 366 -9.77 5.58 -29.81
N CYS A 367 -8.58 5.80 -30.38
CA CYS A 367 -8.36 5.77 -31.83
C CYS A 367 -7.40 4.64 -32.22
N GLY A 368 -7.97 3.45 -32.38
CA GLY A 368 -7.30 2.26 -32.89
C GLY A 368 -8.25 1.08 -32.90
N SER A 369 -8.84 0.77 -34.05
CA SER A 369 -9.29 -0.60 -34.31
C SER A 369 -8.03 -1.45 -34.49
N VAL A 370 -7.47 -1.90 -33.38
CA VAL A 370 -6.35 -2.84 -33.31
C VAL A 370 -6.81 -3.94 -32.38
N THR A 371 -7.11 -5.09 -33.00
CA THR A 371 -7.30 -6.41 -32.40
C THR A 371 -8.11 -6.45 -31.12
N THR A 372 -9.28 -7.07 -31.18
CA THR A 372 -9.81 -7.86 -30.08
C THR A 372 -8.72 -8.80 -29.58
N LEU A 373 -7.95 -8.34 -28.63
CA LEU A 373 -7.59 -9.13 -27.49
C LEU A 373 -8.19 -8.36 -26.33
N PRO A 374 -9.14 -8.95 -25.58
CA PRO A 374 -9.31 -8.54 -24.20
C PRO A 374 -7.89 -8.46 -23.63
N ILE A 375 -7.57 -7.46 -22.83
CA ILE A 375 -6.52 -7.71 -21.84
C ILE A 375 -7.12 -8.85 -21.04
N ASN A 376 -6.72 -10.07 -21.42
CA ASN A 376 -6.75 -11.21 -20.57
C ASN A 376 -6.26 -10.63 -19.26
N LEU A 377 -7.07 -10.75 -18.19
CA LEU A 377 -6.52 -11.31 -16.97
C LEU A 377 -5.43 -12.24 -17.48
N THR A 378 -4.15 -11.94 -17.25
CA THR A 378 -3.25 -13.06 -17.25
C THR A 378 -3.84 -13.87 -16.11
N GLU A 379 -4.74 -14.80 -16.45
CA GLU A 379 -5.49 -15.58 -15.50
C GLU A 379 -4.37 -16.19 -14.70
N TYR A 380 -4.21 -15.70 -13.47
CA TYR A 380 -3.22 -16.25 -12.59
C TYR A 380 -3.52 -17.73 -12.62
N SER A 381 -2.58 -18.49 -13.18
CA SER A 381 -2.77 -19.91 -13.39
C SER A 381 -2.49 -20.56 -12.04
N PHE A 382 -3.38 -20.32 -11.08
CA PHE A 382 -3.26 -20.59 -9.66
C PHE A 382 -4.59 -21.04 -9.06
N ALA A 383 -4.55 -22.11 -8.27
CA ALA A 383 -5.66 -22.59 -7.45
C ALA A 383 -5.19 -23.04 -6.06
N PHE A 384 -6.11 -23.20 -5.12
CA PHE A 384 -5.84 -23.96 -3.91
C PHE A 384 -6.18 -25.43 -4.11
N PHE A 385 -5.43 -26.30 -3.44
CA PHE A 385 -5.72 -27.72 -3.36
C PHE A 385 -5.78 -28.14 -1.89
N CYS A 386 -6.90 -28.66 -1.44
CA CYS A 386 -7.08 -29.18 -0.09
C CYS A 386 -7.39 -30.67 -0.12
N LYS A 387 -6.52 -31.48 0.50
CA LYS A 387 -6.80 -32.89 0.73
C LYS A 387 -7.43 -33.06 2.11
N THR A 388 -8.61 -33.68 2.17
CA THR A 388 -9.37 -33.86 3.42
C THR A 388 -10.06 -35.22 3.48
N TYR A 389 -10.65 -35.55 4.63
CA TYR A 389 -11.39 -36.78 4.90
C TYR A 389 -12.31 -36.56 6.11
N ARG A 390 -13.20 -37.53 6.38
CA ARG A 390 -14.25 -37.43 7.40
C ARG A 390 -13.81 -36.92 8.77
N ASP A 391 -12.68 -37.39 9.30
CA ASP A 391 -12.30 -37.01 10.67
C ASP A 391 -11.79 -35.56 10.76
N ASP A 392 -11.41 -34.96 9.63
CA ASP A 392 -11.03 -33.55 9.53
C ASP A 392 -12.21 -32.62 9.18
N LEU A 393 -13.43 -33.15 9.05
CA LEU A 393 -14.59 -32.37 8.60
C LEU A 393 -14.82 -31.08 9.39
N ALA A 394 -14.65 -31.11 10.72
CA ALA A 394 -14.81 -29.92 11.55
C ALA A 394 -13.75 -28.85 11.24
N ARG A 395 -12.49 -29.27 11.10
CA ARG A 395 -11.36 -28.39 10.76
C ARG A 395 -11.53 -27.84 9.34
N PHE A 396 -11.83 -28.72 8.39
CA PHE A 396 -12.15 -28.36 7.01
C PHE A 396 -13.29 -27.34 6.93
N SER A 397 -14.33 -27.49 7.75
CA SER A 397 -15.43 -26.52 7.78
C SER A 397 -14.96 -25.14 8.21
N ASN A 398 -14.11 -25.04 9.24
CA ASN A 398 -13.54 -23.76 9.67
C ASN A 398 -12.59 -23.17 8.63
N MET A 399 -11.73 -24.01 8.04
CA MET A 399 -10.83 -23.63 6.96
C MET A 399 -11.63 -23.05 5.78
N LEU A 400 -12.68 -23.76 5.35
CA LEU A 400 -13.52 -23.36 4.23
C LEU A 400 -14.31 -22.07 4.54
N GLU A 401 -14.82 -21.92 5.76
CA GLU A 401 -15.47 -20.68 6.20
C GLU A 401 -14.51 -19.50 6.14
N SER A 402 -13.28 -19.67 6.67
CA SER A 402 -12.25 -18.64 6.60
C SER A 402 -11.79 -18.36 5.16
N PHE A 403 -11.72 -19.38 4.32
CA PHE A 403 -11.44 -19.25 2.89
C PHE A 403 -12.51 -18.39 2.21
N HIS A 404 -13.80 -18.72 2.36
CA HIS A 404 -14.87 -17.92 1.77
C HIS A 404 -14.90 -16.48 2.31
N LYS A 405 -14.60 -16.30 3.60
CA LYS A 405 -14.53 -14.99 4.25
C LYS A 405 -13.43 -14.11 3.66
N HIS A 406 -12.28 -14.70 3.33
CA HIS A 406 -11.05 -13.97 2.97
C HIS A 406 -10.69 -14.04 1.47
N ASN A 407 -11.38 -14.87 0.68
CA ASN A 407 -11.20 -15.01 -0.77
C ASN A 407 -11.95 -13.90 -1.53
N LEU A 408 -11.30 -12.76 -1.75
CA LEU A 408 -11.92 -11.61 -2.42
C LEU A 408 -11.74 -11.60 -3.95
N GLN A 409 -10.99 -12.55 -4.51
CA GLN A 409 -10.65 -12.61 -5.94
C GLN A 409 -11.18 -13.87 -6.62
N ASP A 410 -12.15 -14.55 -6.00
CA ASP A 410 -12.76 -15.78 -6.50
C ASP A 410 -11.74 -16.86 -6.89
N VAL A 411 -10.62 -16.94 -6.13
CA VAL A 411 -9.58 -17.95 -6.36
C VAL A 411 -10.21 -19.33 -6.22
N ARG A 412 -9.98 -20.21 -7.18
CA ARG A 412 -10.58 -21.55 -7.19
C ARG A 412 -9.87 -22.46 -6.18
N MET A 413 -10.64 -23.30 -5.51
CA MET A 413 -10.15 -24.36 -4.63
C MET A 413 -10.68 -25.71 -5.10
N PHE A 414 -9.78 -26.69 -5.20
CA PHE A 414 -10.12 -28.10 -5.36
C PHE A 414 -10.01 -28.80 -4.02
N VAL A 415 -11.09 -29.46 -3.60
CA VAL A 415 -11.14 -30.25 -2.38
C VAL A 415 -11.21 -31.71 -2.75
N SER A 416 -10.17 -32.45 -2.39
CA SER A 416 -10.04 -33.88 -2.65
C SER A 416 -10.42 -34.68 -1.41
N CYS A 417 -11.32 -35.65 -1.58
CA CYS A 417 -11.78 -36.55 -0.51
C CYS A 417 -11.90 -38.00 -1.03
N PRO A 418 -11.89 -39.02 -0.16
CA PRO A 418 -12.08 -40.40 -0.62
C PRO A 418 -13.46 -40.56 -1.28
N GLU A 419 -13.57 -41.35 -2.35
CA GLU A 419 -14.83 -41.53 -3.11
C GLU A 419 -16.01 -41.95 -2.21
N LYS A 420 -15.76 -42.81 -1.22
CA LYS A 420 -16.76 -43.27 -0.23
C LYS A 420 -17.31 -42.14 0.64
N GLU A 421 -16.65 -40.99 0.68
CA GLU A 421 -16.98 -39.83 1.48
C GLU A 421 -17.45 -38.65 0.63
N LEU A 422 -17.52 -38.80 -0.69
CA LEU A 422 -17.96 -37.75 -1.60
C LEU A 422 -19.31 -37.15 -1.20
N SER A 423 -20.28 -37.97 -0.76
CA SER A 423 -21.58 -37.48 -0.30
C SER A 423 -21.51 -36.56 0.92
N LEU A 424 -20.48 -36.71 1.77
CA LEU A 424 -20.25 -35.87 2.94
C LEU A 424 -19.73 -34.49 2.55
N PHE A 425 -18.86 -34.42 1.54
CA PHE A 425 -18.18 -33.19 1.11
C PHE A 425 -18.89 -32.45 -0.02
N LYS A 426 -19.67 -33.12 -0.86
CA LYS A 426 -20.35 -32.53 -2.03
C LYS A 426 -21.23 -31.33 -1.69
N LYS A 427 -21.77 -31.27 -0.47
CA LYS A 427 -22.57 -30.13 0.03
C LYS A 427 -21.77 -28.82 0.19
N TYR A 428 -20.44 -28.88 0.19
CA TYR A 428 -19.54 -27.73 0.29
C TYR A 428 -19.08 -27.20 -1.08
N ALA A 429 -19.52 -27.81 -2.18
CA ALA A 429 -19.28 -27.28 -3.52
C ALA A 429 -19.90 -25.90 -3.69
N SER A 430 -19.20 -25.01 -4.40
CA SER A 430 -19.66 -23.65 -4.70
C SER A 430 -19.04 -23.14 -6.00
N ASP A 431 -19.34 -21.90 -6.38
CA ASP A 431 -18.76 -21.26 -7.58
C ASP A 431 -17.24 -21.11 -7.50
N THR A 432 -16.62 -21.24 -6.33
CA THR A 432 -15.16 -21.18 -6.14
C THR A 432 -14.57 -22.48 -5.59
N VAL A 433 -15.40 -23.49 -5.27
CA VAL A 433 -14.96 -24.73 -4.62
C VAL A 433 -15.47 -25.94 -5.39
N GLU A 434 -14.54 -26.72 -5.91
CA GLU A 434 -14.80 -27.95 -6.64
C GLU A 434 -14.44 -29.16 -5.79
N ILE A 435 -15.37 -30.12 -5.66
CA ILE A 435 -15.14 -31.35 -4.89
C ILE A 435 -14.79 -32.47 -5.87
N ILE A 436 -13.61 -33.06 -5.67
CA ILE A 436 -13.08 -34.18 -6.45
C ILE A 436 -12.78 -35.37 -5.53
N THR A 437 -12.53 -36.54 -6.12
CA THR A 437 -12.20 -37.75 -5.35
C THR A 437 -10.74 -38.12 -5.49
N ASP A 438 -10.11 -38.63 -4.42
CA ASP A 438 -8.71 -39.10 -4.45
C ASP A 438 -8.48 -40.06 -5.64
N GLU A 439 -9.42 -40.99 -5.80
CA GLU A 439 -9.39 -42.03 -6.82
C GLU A 439 -9.54 -41.51 -8.25
N SER A 440 -10.05 -40.28 -8.47
CA SER A 440 -10.25 -39.79 -9.84
C SER A 440 -8.94 -39.41 -10.54
N TYR A 441 -7.85 -39.25 -9.80
CA TYR A 441 -6.56 -38.82 -10.34
C TYR A 441 -5.35 -39.54 -9.73
N ALA A 442 -5.43 -39.99 -8.46
CA ALA A 442 -4.30 -40.62 -7.78
C ALA A 442 -4.35 -42.16 -7.79
N SER A 443 -5.38 -42.79 -8.37
CA SER A 443 -5.63 -44.24 -8.25
C SER A 443 -4.45 -45.14 -8.61
N ASN A 444 -3.65 -44.73 -9.60
CA ASN A 444 -2.50 -45.50 -10.08
C ASN A 444 -1.31 -45.49 -9.11
N TYR A 445 -1.31 -44.57 -8.14
CA TYR A 445 -0.24 -44.38 -7.17
C TYR A 445 -0.65 -44.78 -5.76
N MET A 446 -1.94 -44.83 -5.45
CA MET A 446 -2.41 -45.08 -4.09
C MET A 446 -2.04 -46.47 -3.56
N VAL A 447 -1.60 -46.52 -2.31
CA VAL A 447 -1.24 -47.77 -1.63
C VAL A 447 -2.44 -48.40 -0.93
N ALA A 448 -2.48 -49.73 -0.87
CA ALA A 448 -3.55 -50.49 -0.23
C ALA A 448 -3.37 -50.62 1.30
N ARG A 449 -2.14 -50.50 1.80
CA ARG A 449 -1.75 -50.65 3.22
C ARG A 449 -0.67 -49.63 3.59
N GLY A 450 -0.52 -49.36 4.89
CA GLY A 450 0.58 -48.55 5.41
C GLY A 450 1.92 -49.30 5.32
N GLU A 451 3.02 -48.56 5.39
CA GLU A 451 4.39 -49.05 5.26
C GLU A 451 5.34 -48.21 6.14
N ASP A 452 6.42 -48.81 6.66
CA ASP A 452 7.45 -48.14 7.48
C ASP A 452 6.94 -47.29 8.66
N GLY A 453 5.87 -47.76 9.32
CA GLY A 453 5.26 -47.08 10.46
C GLY A 453 4.34 -45.91 10.08
N LEU A 454 4.18 -45.64 8.78
CA LEU A 454 3.24 -44.67 8.25
C LEU A 454 1.89 -45.32 7.98
N SER A 455 0.81 -44.59 8.27
CA SER A 455 -0.54 -45.07 7.97
C SER A 455 -0.80 -45.01 6.46
N LYS A 456 -1.70 -45.88 5.96
CA LYS A 456 -2.18 -45.83 4.57
C LYS A 456 -2.71 -44.44 4.21
N GLY A 457 -3.49 -43.84 5.13
CA GLY A 457 -4.10 -42.53 4.92
C GLY A 457 -3.05 -41.44 4.75
N TYR A 458 -2.01 -41.46 5.59
CA TYR A 458 -0.92 -40.51 5.52
C TYR A 458 -0.16 -40.60 4.19
N ILE A 459 0.25 -41.82 3.79
CA ILE A 459 0.94 -42.03 2.50
C ILE A 459 0.09 -41.52 1.33
N ASN A 460 -1.19 -41.91 1.29
CA ASN A 460 -2.07 -41.52 0.18
C ASN A 460 -2.36 -40.01 0.16
N GLN A 461 -2.38 -39.33 1.31
CA GLN A 461 -2.53 -37.88 1.36
C GLN A 461 -1.36 -37.16 0.68
N GLU A 462 -0.12 -37.59 0.94
CA GLU A 462 1.05 -36.98 0.31
C GLU A 462 1.12 -37.28 -1.20
N ILE A 463 0.75 -38.49 -1.61
CA ILE A 463 0.60 -38.87 -3.02
C ILE A 463 -0.44 -37.99 -3.73
N CYS A 464 -1.59 -37.74 -3.08
CA CYS A 464 -2.65 -36.88 -3.62
C CYS A 464 -2.16 -35.45 -3.86
N LYS A 465 -1.33 -34.89 -2.97
CA LYS A 465 -0.75 -33.55 -3.15
C LYS A 465 0.23 -33.50 -4.32
N LEU A 466 1.06 -34.53 -4.52
CA LEU A 466 2.03 -34.60 -5.62
C LEU A 466 1.42 -34.89 -7.00
N SER A 467 0.23 -35.52 -7.06
CA SER A 467 -0.37 -35.97 -8.32
C SER A 467 -1.50 -35.09 -8.84
N PHE A 468 -1.96 -34.10 -8.05
CA PHE A 468 -3.09 -33.23 -8.44
C PHE A 468 -2.85 -32.48 -9.77
N TRP A 469 -1.61 -32.09 -10.06
CA TRP A 469 -1.26 -31.38 -11.31
C TRP A 469 -1.66 -32.14 -12.58
N GLU A 470 -1.80 -33.47 -12.53
CA GLU A 470 -2.13 -34.29 -13.70
C GLU A 470 -3.56 -34.07 -14.22
N ILE A 471 -4.44 -33.52 -13.38
CA ILE A 471 -5.83 -33.19 -13.74
C ILE A 471 -6.15 -31.70 -13.63
N SER A 472 -5.25 -30.92 -13.04
CA SER A 472 -5.41 -29.48 -12.85
C SER A 472 -5.33 -28.76 -14.19
N SER A 473 -6.26 -27.83 -14.45
CA SER A 473 -6.15 -26.85 -15.53
C SER A 473 -5.24 -25.66 -15.19
N TYR A 474 -4.72 -25.61 -13.96
CA TYR A 474 -3.86 -24.56 -13.44
C TYR A 474 -2.40 -25.01 -13.40
N ASP A 475 -1.51 -24.10 -13.79
CA ASP A 475 -0.06 -24.32 -13.78
C ASP A 475 0.51 -24.34 -12.36
N ASN A 476 -0.14 -23.63 -11.44
CA ASN A 476 0.29 -23.51 -10.05
C ASN A 476 -0.85 -23.87 -9.11
N TYR A 477 -0.53 -24.49 -7.98
CA TYR A 477 -1.48 -24.67 -6.90
C TYR A 477 -0.82 -24.65 -5.52
N CYS A 478 -1.48 -24.02 -4.56
CA CYS A 478 -1.05 -24.05 -3.16
C CYS A 478 -1.78 -25.18 -2.41
N CYS A 479 -1.01 -26.13 -1.89
CA CYS A 479 -1.54 -27.19 -1.04
C CYS A 479 -1.87 -26.66 0.35
N ILE A 480 -3.14 -26.70 0.75
CA ILE A 480 -3.57 -26.27 2.09
C ILE A 480 -4.13 -27.46 2.88
N ASP A 481 -3.75 -27.54 4.15
CA ASP A 481 -4.26 -28.58 5.04
C ASP A 481 -5.57 -28.13 5.71
N SER A 482 -6.41 -29.09 6.10
CA SER A 482 -7.72 -28.83 6.70
C SER A 482 -7.64 -28.13 8.06
N ASP A 483 -6.49 -28.15 8.73
CA ASP A 483 -6.25 -27.49 10.03
C ASP A 483 -5.71 -26.05 9.90
N SER A 484 -5.75 -25.50 8.69
CA SER A 484 -5.47 -24.08 8.44
C SER A 484 -6.69 -23.18 8.61
N GLU A 485 -6.44 -21.94 8.97
CA GLU A 485 -7.45 -20.88 9.06
C GLU A 485 -6.87 -19.60 8.44
N PHE A 486 -7.54 -19.04 7.42
CA PHE A 486 -7.19 -17.73 6.88
C PHE A 486 -7.55 -16.66 7.91
N ILE A 487 -6.60 -15.78 8.22
CA ILE A 487 -6.78 -14.74 9.26
C ILE A 487 -6.84 -13.32 8.71
N ARG A 488 -6.65 -13.17 7.39
CA ARG A 488 -6.83 -11.93 6.66
C ARG A 488 -7.19 -12.22 5.22
N ASP A 489 -7.71 -11.21 4.54
CA ASP A 489 -7.96 -11.27 3.10
C ASP A 489 -6.66 -11.60 2.37
N PHE A 490 -6.75 -12.51 1.41
CA PHE A 490 -5.62 -12.94 0.58
C PHE A 490 -5.87 -12.62 -0.89
N TYR A 491 -4.78 -12.51 -1.63
CA TYR A 491 -4.75 -12.14 -3.04
C TYR A 491 -3.80 -13.06 -3.81
N TYR A 492 -3.92 -13.13 -5.14
CA TYR A 492 -2.93 -13.84 -5.97
C TYR A 492 -1.50 -13.38 -5.68
N SER A 493 -1.29 -12.08 -5.39
CA SER A 493 0.02 -11.52 -5.05
C SER A 493 0.62 -12.03 -3.73
N ASP A 494 -0.15 -12.70 -2.87
CA ASP A 494 0.40 -13.39 -1.70
C ASP A 494 1.08 -14.71 -2.11
N PHE A 495 0.70 -15.31 -3.24
CA PHE A 495 1.16 -16.63 -3.70
C PHE A 495 1.99 -16.58 -4.99
N MET A 496 1.81 -15.53 -5.79
CA MET A 496 2.34 -15.40 -7.14
C MET A 496 3.16 -14.12 -7.27
N TYR A 497 4.41 -14.24 -7.73
CA TYR A 497 5.27 -13.09 -8.03
C TYR A 497 4.73 -12.28 -9.21
N ASP A 498 4.33 -13.00 -10.26
CA ASP A 498 3.63 -12.49 -11.44
C ASP A 498 2.56 -13.51 -11.86
N ALA A 499 1.87 -13.30 -12.98
CA ALA A 499 0.76 -14.18 -13.38
C ALA A 499 1.14 -15.63 -13.72
N LYS A 500 2.42 -15.93 -13.91
CA LYS A 500 2.93 -17.26 -14.29
C LYS A 500 3.86 -17.85 -13.23
N THR A 501 4.54 -17.00 -12.46
CA THR A 501 5.62 -17.40 -11.57
C THR A 501 5.15 -17.42 -10.10
N PRO A 502 5.12 -18.59 -9.44
CA PRO A 502 4.77 -18.69 -8.03
C PRO A 502 5.93 -18.24 -7.13
N TYR A 503 5.60 -17.77 -5.93
CA TYR A 503 6.59 -17.70 -4.86
C TYR A 503 6.97 -19.10 -4.38
N SER A 504 8.19 -19.24 -3.87
CA SER A 504 8.72 -20.53 -3.39
C SER A 504 9.06 -20.44 -1.90
N VAL A 505 8.38 -21.24 -1.07
CA VAL A 505 8.73 -21.34 0.37
C VAL A 505 9.94 -22.26 0.51
N LEU A 506 11.10 -21.66 0.78
CA LEU A 506 12.40 -22.34 0.88
C LEU A 506 13.11 -21.96 2.18
N VAL A 507 12.98 -22.81 3.21
CA VAL A 507 13.54 -22.61 4.55
C VAL A 507 14.49 -23.73 4.94
N GLN A 508 15.40 -23.46 5.88
CA GLN A 508 16.34 -24.46 6.43
C GLN A 508 15.80 -25.16 7.68
N ASP A 509 14.53 -24.95 8.03
CA ASP A 509 13.89 -25.43 9.25
C ASP A 509 14.62 -25.01 10.55
N LYS A 510 15.38 -23.91 10.53
CA LYS A 510 16.21 -23.48 11.67
C LYS A 510 15.37 -23.23 12.92
N ASP A 511 14.26 -22.52 12.79
CA ASP A 511 13.36 -22.26 13.91
C ASP A 511 12.82 -23.57 14.47
N LEU A 512 12.35 -24.49 13.63
CA LEU A 512 11.84 -25.77 14.09
C LEU A 512 12.93 -26.65 14.73
N SER A 513 14.17 -26.58 14.23
CA SER A 513 15.30 -27.36 14.76
C SER A 513 15.69 -26.99 16.20
N CYS A 514 15.45 -25.74 16.61
CA CYS A 514 15.77 -25.26 17.94
C CYS A 514 14.59 -25.36 18.94
N GLU A 515 13.42 -25.78 18.47
CA GLU A 515 12.25 -25.99 19.35
C GLU A 515 12.41 -27.26 20.19
N LEU A 516 12.54 -27.06 21.51
CA LEU A 516 12.81 -28.13 22.49
C LEU A 516 11.80 -29.29 22.41
N ASN A 517 10.53 -28.99 22.15
CA ASN A 517 9.48 -30.01 22.07
C ASN A 517 9.48 -30.78 20.74
N TYR A 518 10.10 -30.20 19.71
CA TYR A 518 10.23 -30.80 18.38
C TYR A 518 11.56 -31.55 18.22
N GLN A 519 12.56 -31.32 19.08
CA GLN A 519 13.87 -31.97 19.04
C GLN A 519 13.80 -33.50 18.89
N LYS A 520 12.82 -34.16 19.54
CA LYS A 520 12.61 -35.63 19.42
C LYS A 520 12.22 -36.11 18.02
N TYR A 521 11.69 -35.22 17.17
CA TYR A 521 11.31 -35.50 15.79
C TYR A 521 12.33 -34.97 14.77
N TRP A 522 13.18 -34.03 15.19
CA TRP A 522 14.16 -33.35 14.34
C TRP A 522 15.13 -34.33 13.67
N ASP A 523 15.75 -35.23 14.42
CA ASP A 523 16.75 -36.17 13.87
C ASP A 523 16.16 -37.10 12.79
N TYR A 524 14.88 -37.45 12.92
CA TYR A 524 14.18 -38.21 11.90
C TYR A 524 13.89 -37.33 10.67
N ARG A 525 13.32 -36.14 10.88
CA ARG A 525 12.99 -35.20 9.80
C ARG A 525 14.23 -34.81 8.99
N TYR A 526 15.32 -34.42 9.67
CA TYR A 526 16.56 -34.00 9.01
C TYR A 526 17.16 -35.12 8.16
N ARG A 527 17.20 -36.36 8.68
CA ARG A 527 17.66 -37.53 7.89
C ARG A 527 16.80 -37.74 6.66
N LYS A 528 15.47 -37.71 6.80
CA LYS A 528 14.53 -37.88 5.70
C LYS A 528 14.61 -36.75 4.65
N ILE A 529 14.89 -35.51 5.06
CA ILE A 529 15.19 -34.42 4.12
C ILE A 529 16.48 -34.72 3.37
N LYS A 530 17.55 -35.10 4.08
CA LYS A 530 18.83 -35.45 3.47
C LYS A 530 18.69 -36.60 2.47
N ASP A 531 17.96 -37.65 2.83
CA ASP A 531 17.71 -38.81 1.96
C ASP A 531 17.09 -38.37 0.62
N ILE A 532 16.16 -37.40 0.63
CA ILE A 532 15.57 -36.83 -0.60
C ILE A 532 16.62 -36.10 -1.43
N PHE A 533 17.38 -35.18 -0.83
CA PHE A 533 18.38 -34.40 -1.57
C PHE A 533 19.52 -35.27 -2.10
N ASP A 534 19.92 -36.31 -1.36
CA ASP A 534 20.90 -37.30 -1.79
C ASP A 534 20.36 -38.12 -2.98
N PHE A 535 19.12 -38.60 -2.92
CA PHE A 535 18.45 -39.30 -4.03
C PHE A 535 18.34 -38.42 -5.27
N MET A 536 18.01 -37.14 -5.05
CA MET A 536 17.95 -36.16 -6.11
C MET A 536 19.35 -35.77 -6.61
N HIS A 537 20.46 -36.27 -6.07
CA HIS A 537 21.81 -35.86 -6.48
C HIS A 537 21.96 -34.33 -6.56
N TYR A 538 21.47 -33.63 -5.53
CA TYR A 538 21.57 -32.18 -5.46
C TYR A 538 22.95 -31.74 -5.00
N ASP A 539 23.63 -30.95 -5.83
CA ASP A 539 25.03 -30.52 -5.61
C ASP A 539 25.17 -29.25 -4.75
N GLY A 540 24.06 -28.68 -4.25
CA GLY A 540 24.09 -27.46 -3.45
C GLY A 540 24.47 -27.71 -1.98
N ASP A 541 25.17 -26.75 -1.39
CA ASP A 541 25.66 -26.83 0.00
C ASP A 541 24.56 -26.73 1.07
N ILE A 542 23.37 -26.27 0.70
CA ILE A 542 22.26 -25.98 1.64
C ILE A 542 20.98 -26.63 1.13
N TYR A 543 20.38 -27.49 1.95
CA TYR A 543 19.06 -28.06 1.71
C TYR A 543 17.98 -27.11 2.22
N LYS A 544 17.15 -26.59 1.30
CA LYS A 544 15.97 -25.80 1.67
C LYS A 544 14.68 -26.60 1.43
N THR A 545 13.81 -26.64 2.43
CA THR A 545 12.54 -27.35 2.43
C THR A 545 11.41 -26.42 2.90
N CYS A 546 10.24 -26.95 3.23
CA CYS A 546 9.23 -26.29 4.04
C CYS A 546 8.41 -27.29 4.86
N HIS A 547 7.55 -26.77 5.74
CA HIS A 547 6.74 -27.54 6.67
C HIS A 547 5.27 -27.72 6.24
N GLY A 548 4.87 -27.07 5.16
CA GLY A 548 3.49 -27.00 4.71
C GLY A 548 3.29 -25.89 3.69
N PHE A 549 2.11 -25.85 3.07
CA PHE A 549 1.59 -24.68 2.35
C PHE A 549 2.48 -24.25 1.18
N GLN A 550 3.09 -25.21 0.50
CA GLN A 550 3.91 -24.93 -0.67
C GLN A 550 3.04 -24.68 -1.90
N ILE A 551 3.49 -23.73 -2.71
CA ILE A 551 2.94 -23.50 -4.05
C ILE A 551 3.73 -24.38 -5.03
N MET A 552 3.03 -25.34 -5.62
CA MET A 552 3.59 -26.29 -6.56
C MET A 552 3.30 -25.87 -8.00
N ASN A 553 4.29 -26.01 -8.88
CA ASN A 553 4.20 -25.75 -10.31
C ASN A 553 4.22 -27.07 -11.12
N ASN A 554 3.36 -27.16 -12.14
CA ASN A 554 3.22 -28.35 -12.97
C ASN A 554 4.51 -28.73 -13.74
N LYS A 555 5.33 -27.79 -14.17
CA LYS A 555 6.58 -28.07 -14.90
C LYS A 555 7.58 -28.77 -13.99
N VAL A 556 7.74 -28.28 -12.77
CA VAL A 556 8.62 -28.87 -11.75
C VAL A 556 8.14 -30.28 -11.39
N LEU A 557 6.83 -30.47 -11.22
CA LEU A 557 6.24 -31.78 -10.93
C LEU A 557 6.34 -32.76 -12.10
N THR A 558 6.24 -32.27 -13.33
CA THR A 558 6.46 -33.06 -14.56
C THR A 558 7.89 -33.58 -14.59
N HIS A 559 8.86 -32.69 -14.34
CA HIS A 559 10.28 -33.06 -14.31
C HIS A 559 10.57 -34.02 -13.15
N LEU A 560 10.05 -33.75 -11.95
CA LEU A 560 10.15 -34.66 -10.81
C LEU A 560 9.59 -36.05 -11.15
N LYS A 561 8.42 -36.14 -11.77
CA LYS A 561 7.82 -37.43 -12.17
C LYS A 561 8.71 -38.20 -13.14
N HIS A 562 9.23 -37.54 -14.17
CA HIS A 562 10.16 -38.18 -15.11
C HIS A 562 11.44 -38.65 -14.42
N TYR A 563 12.03 -37.81 -13.56
CA TYR A 563 13.22 -38.17 -12.80
C TYR A 563 12.99 -39.38 -11.89
N LEU A 564 11.85 -39.43 -11.18
CA LEU A 564 11.49 -40.59 -10.37
C LEU A 564 11.36 -41.86 -11.23
N LEU A 565 10.66 -41.78 -12.36
CA LEU A 565 10.48 -42.93 -13.25
C LEU A 565 11.79 -43.46 -13.84
N GLU A 566 12.72 -42.57 -14.19
CA GLU A 566 14.08 -42.94 -14.65
C GLU A 566 14.89 -43.70 -13.60
N HIS A 567 14.54 -43.55 -12.32
CA HIS A 567 15.18 -44.21 -11.18
C HIS A 567 14.32 -45.34 -10.58
N ASP A 568 13.34 -45.87 -11.35
CA ASP A 568 12.40 -46.93 -10.93
C ASP A 568 11.52 -46.55 -9.72
N PHE A 569 11.29 -45.25 -9.50
CA PHE A 569 10.39 -44.71 -8.49
C PHE A 569 9.08 -44.22 -9.12
N ASP A 570 7.97 -44.49 -8.43
CA ASP A 570 6.72 -43.76 -8.59
C ASP A 570 6.48 -42.90 -7.33
N TYR A 571 5.38 -42.15 -7.29
CA TYR A 571 5.05 -41.35 -6.10
C TYR A 571 4.88 -42.20 -4.84
N ALA A 572 4.39 -43.44 -4.94
CA ALA A 572 4.22 -44.32 -3.80
C ALA A 572 5.58 -44.68 -3.18
N LYS A 573 6.53 -45.14 -4.01
CA LYS A 573 7.90 -45.43 -3.58
C LYS A 573 8.60 -44.20 -3.03
N ALA A 574 8.42 -43.03 -3.65
CA ALA A 574 9.02 -41.78 -3.20
C ALA A 574 8.53 -41.39 -1.79
N ILE A 575 7.22 -41.43 -1.54
CA ILE A 575 6.64 -41.10 -0.24
C ILE A 575 6.98 -42.15 0.83
N THR A 576 6.98 -43.45 0.50
CA THR A 576 7.45 -44.48 1.44
C THR A 576 8.93 -44.30 1.77
N TYR A 577 9.76 -43.96 0.78
CA TYR A 577 11.19 -43.70 0.99
C TYR A 577 11.42 -42.50 1.91
N SER A 578 10.74 -41.39 1.66
CA SER A 578 10.76 -40.21 2.52
C SER A 578 9.45 -39.43 2.41
N PRO A 579 8.67 -39.32 3.51
CA PRO A 579 7.27 -38.93 3.43
C PRO A 579 7.07 -37.41 3.50
N PHE A 580 7.79 -36.67 2.68
CA PHE A 580 7.72 -35.20 2.63
C PHE A 580 7.56 -34.73 1.18
N GLU A 581 6.32 -34.72 0.71
CA GLU A 581 5.90 -34.24 -0.61
C GLU A 581 6.46 -32.85 -0.94
N PHE A 582 6.40 -31.92 0.00
CA PHE A 582 6.92 -30.57 -0.23
C PHE A 582 8.44 -30.55 -0.33
N THR A 583 9.13 -31.46 0.36
CA THR A 583 10.59 -31.58 0.24
C THR A 583 10.98 -32.19 -1.11
N TRP A 584 10.25 -33.20 -1.59
CA TRP A 584 10.44 -33.75 -2.93
C TRP A 584 10.27 -32.68 -4.02
N TYR A 585 9.20 -31.89 -3.93
CA TYR A 585 9.00 -30.75 -4.83
C TYR A 585 10.14 -29.72 -4.72
N ASN A 586 10.54 -29.31 -3.52
CA ASN A 586 11.58 -28.31 -3.32
C ASN A 586 12.96 -28.79 -3.77
N ALA A 587 13.27 -30.08 -3.61
CA ALA A 587 14.51 -30.67 -4.11
C ALA A 587 14.54 -30.65 -5.64
N ALA A 588 13.42 -30.99 -6.30
CA ALA A 588 13.30 -30.87 -7.76
C ALA A 588 13.41 -29.41 -8.23
N LEU A 589 12.71 -28.49 -7.59
CA LEU A 589 12.75 -27.06 -7.90
C LEU A 589 14.19 -26.52 -7.85
N GLN A 590 14.92 -26.81 -6.76
CA GLN A 590 16.30 -26.35 -6.59
C GLN A 590 17.29 -27.03 -7.53
N LYS A 591 17.08 -28.32 -7.85
CA LYS A 591 17.96 -29.06 -8.74
C LYS A 591 17.81 -28.64 -10.20
N PHE A 592 16.57 -28.63 -10.69
CA PHE A 592 16.30 -28.48 -12.11
C PHE A 592 16.13 -27.02 -12.51
N ASN A 593 15.70 -26.16 -11.57
CA ASN A 593 15.46 -24.74 -11.81
C ASN A 593 14.57 -24.51 -13.04
N ASP A 594 13.49 -25.32 -13.16
CA ASP A 594 12.55 -25.29 -14.30
C ASP A 594 11.75 -23.98 -14.39
N ILE A 595 11.70 -23.23 -13.29
CA ILE A 595 11.06 -21.91 -13.16
C ILE A 595 11.96 -20.98 -12.35
N ASP A 596 11.76 -19.66 -12.49
CA ASP A 596 12.45 -18.66 -11.67
C ASP A 596 12.07 -18.81 -10.19
N ILE A 597 13.07 -18.84 -9.31
CA ILE A 597 12.89 -19.03 -7.87
C ILE A 597 12.85 -17.67 -7.17
N TYR A 598 11.66 -17.28 -6.71
CA TYR A 598 11.46 -16.14 -5.81
C TYR A 598 11.20 -16.64 -4.39
N GLU A 599 12.26 -16.69 -3.59
CA GLU A 599 12.22 -17.24 -2.23
C GLU A 599 11.44 -16.33 -1.26
N ILE A 600 10.57 -16.93 -0.45
CA ILE A 600 9.85 -16.27 0.64
C ILE A 600 9.83 -17.11 1.92
N GLU A 601 9.52 -16.45 3.03
CA GLU A 601 9.17 -17.11 4.30
C GLU A 601 7.80 -17.82 4.21
N PRO A 602 7.49 -18.75 5.14
CA PRO A 602 6.20 -19.45 5.15
C PRO A 602 5.00 -18.50 5.19
N LEU A 603 4.03 -18.75 4.32
CA LEU A 603 2.82 -17.96 4.18
C LEU A 603 1.87 -18.12 5.37
N PHE A 604 1.90 -19.28 6.03
CA PHE A 604 1.08 -19.60 7.18
C PHE A 604 1.93 -19.70 8.44
N LYS A 605 1.46 -19.13 9.55
CA LYS A 605 2.09 -19.31 10.85
C LYS A 605 1.64 -20.63 11.44
N CYS A 606 2.56 -21.59 11.50
CA CYS A 606 2.32 -22.84 12.19
C CYS A 606 2.65 -22.72 13.68
N PHE A 607 1.71 -23.17 14.52
CA PHE A 607 1.92 -23.49 15.91
C PHE A 607 1.98 -25.01 16.04
N HIS A 608 3.20 -25.55 16.08
CA HIS A 608 3.45 -26.99 16.11
C HIS A 608 3.04 -27.61 17.44
N THR A 609 3.05 -26.82 18.52
CA THR A 609 2.63 -27.26 19.85
C THR A 609 1.67 -26.27 20.52
N GLU A 610 0.79 -26.80 21.38
CA GLU A 610 -0.08 -25.98 22.24
C GLU A 610 0.73 -24.95 23.04
N ARG A 611 1.94 -25.32 23.47
CA ARG A 611 2.85 -24.44 24.21
C ARG A 611 3.27 -23.21 23.40
N GLU A 612 3.61 -23.36 22.12
CA GLU A 612 3.99 -22.23 21.27
C GLU A 612 2.86 -21.23 21.15
N TYR A 613 1.63 -21.72 20.96
CA TYR A 613 0.43 -20.89 20.92
C TYR A 613 0.19 -20.21 22.27
N MET A 614 0.30 -20.94 23.38
CA MET A 614 0.17 -20.36 24.72
C MET A 614 1.22 -19.28 25.00
N LEU A 615 2.45 -19.46 24.52
CA LEU A 615 3.53 -18.48 24.70
C LEU A 615 3.34 -17.22 23.85
N SER A 616 2.84 -17.33 22.62
CA SER A 616 2.51 -16.15 21.80
C SER A 616 1.42 -15.31 22.46
N ILE A 617 0.42 -15.98 23.02
CA ILE A 617 -0.65 -15.38 23.81
C ILE A 617 -0.12 -14.69 25.08
N ILE A 618 0.78 -15.33 25.85
CA ILE A 618 1.40 -14.71 27.05
C ILE A 618 2.22 -13.47 26.67
N LYS A 619 2.81 -13.45 25.46
CA LYS A 619 3.48 -12.27 24.90
C LYS A 619 2.50 -11.20 24.40
N ASN A 620 1.20 -11.36 24.63
CA ASN A 620 0.13 -10.47 24.21
C ASN A 620 0.06 -10.29 22.69
N GLN A 621 0.42 -11.33 21.94
CA GLN A 621 0.19 -11.37 20.49
C GLN A 621 -1.26 -11.77 20.22
N ASN A 622 -1.89 -11.15 19.23
CA ASN A 622 -3.26 -11.43 18.80
C ASN A 622 -3.36 -11.71 17.29
N ALA A 623 -4.56 -12.00 16.81
CA ALA A 623 -4.82 -12.29 15.39
C ALA A 623 -4.33 -11.18 14.45
N ASP A 624 -4.52 -9.90 14.81
CA ASP A 624 -4.02 -8.77 14.01
C ASP A 624 -2.49 -8.75 13.96
N ASP A 625 -1.82 -9.17 15.04
CA ASP A 625 -0.36 -9.26 15.05
C ASP A 625 0.18 -10.30 14.07
N TRP A 626 -0.47 -11.45 13.99
CA TRP A 626 -0.09 -12.51 13.05
C TRP A 626 -0.51 -12.17 11.61
N ALA A 627 -1.67 -11.55 11.42
CA ALA A 627 -2.19 -11.16 10.11
C ALA A 627 -1.29 -10.15 9.38
N ARG A 628 -0.47 -9.38 10.11
CA ARG A 628 0.54 -8.49 9.50
C ARG A 628 1.59 -9.22 8.66
N SER A 629 1.85 -10.49 8.94
CA SER A 629 2.95 -11.24 8.31
C SER A 629 2.51 -12.55 7.66
N TYR A 630 1.39 -13.12 8.08
CA TYR A 630 0.91 -14.41 7.58
C TYR A 630 -0.49 -14.27 6.99
N VAL A 631 -0.79 -15.03 5.92
CA VAL A 631 -2.15 -15.12 5.34
C VAL A 631 -3.07 -15.99 6.18
N GLY A 632 -2.50 -16.98 6.89
CA GLY A 632 -3.26 -17.89 7.73
C GLY A 632 -2.46 -18.42 8.92
N LEU A 633 -3.18 -19.08 9.82
CA LEU A 633 -2.64 -19.81 10.96
C LEU A 633 -2.85 -21.30 10.77
N ILE A 634 -2.00 -22.08 11.41
CA ILE A 634 -2.20 -23.52 11.57
C ILE A 634 -2.06 -23.84 13.04
N LEU A 635 -3.12 -24.39 13.63
CA LEU A 635 -3.08 -25.01 14.94
C LEU A 635 -2.96 -26.52 14.70
N ASN A 636 -1.76 -27.05 14.86
CA ASN A 636 -1.46 -28.40 14.41
C ASN A 636 -2.45 -29.44 14.97
N SER A 637 -3.00 -30.24 14.06
CA SER A 637 -4.00 -31.26 14.34
C SER A 637 -3.63 -32.29 15.42
N ASN A 638 -2.34 -32.46 15.75
CA ASN A 638 -1.89 -33.35 16.83
C ASN A 638 -2.34 -32.91 18.22
N TRP A 639 -2.63 -31.61 18.42
CA TRP A 639 -3.06 -31.08 19.72
C TRP A 639 -4.37 -30.29 19.65
N HIS A 640 -4.73 -29.75 18.50
CA HIS A 640 -5.91 -28.91 18.33
C HIS A 640 -7.12 -29.69 17.76
N ARG A 641 -8.28 -29.64 18.40
CA ARG A 641 -9.48 -30.48 18.07
C ARG A 641 -10.50 -29.85 17.12
N GLY A 642 -10.17 -28.73 16.48
CA GLY A 642 -11.02 -28.10 15.46
C GLY A 642 -12.03 -27.07 15.97
N GLU A 643 -11.82 -26.49 17.15
CA GLU A 643 -12.50 -25.25 17.55
C GLU A 643 -11.94 -24.06 16.73
N ALA A 644 -12.73 -23.03 16.38
CA ALA A 644 -12.16 -21.87 15.71
C ALA A 644 -11.12 -21.18 16.62
N CYS A 645 -10.07 -20.56 16.05
CA CYS A 645 -8.99 -19.93 16.82
C CYS A 645 -9.52 -18.96 17.92
N GLU A 646 -10.59 -18.22 17.62
CA GLU A 646 -11.25 -17.29 18.54
C GLU A 646 -11.96 -18.00 19.72
N THR A 647 -12.56 -19.17 19.50
CA THR A 647 -13.22 -19.97 20.56
C THR A 647 -12.22 -20.65 21.50
N PHE A 648 -11.10 -21.11 20.97
CA PHE A 648 -10.03 -21.69 21.78
C PHE A 648 -9.46 -20.66 22.77
N TRP A 649 -9.39 -19.38 22.36
CA TRP A 649 -8.99 -18.25 23.19
C TRP A 649 -9.90 -18.03 24.40
N GLU A 650 -11.22 -18.07 24.22
CA GLU A 650 -12.18 -17.95 25.34
C GLU A 650 -12.01 -19.08 26.37
N ASN A 651 -11.76 -20.30 25.88
CA ASN A 651 -11.52 -21.46 26.72
C ASN A 651 -10.21 -21.36 27.54
N VAL A 652 -9.14 -20.87 26.91
CA VAL A 652 -7.84 -20.63 27.56
C VAL A 652 -7.92 -19.52 28.60
N LEU A 653 -8.54 -18.38 28.29
CA LEU A 653 -8.75 -17.29 29.26
C LEU A 653 -9.57 -17.75 30.46
N ARG A 654 -10.56 -18.62 30.24
CA ARG A 654 -11.35 -19.23 31.33
C ARG A 654 -10.51 -20.16 32.21
N LEU A 655 -9.53 -20.86 31.63
CA LEU A 655 -8.57 -21.72 32.34
C LEU A 655 -7.53 -20.90 33.12
N ILE A 656 -6.95 -19.86 32.52
CA ILE A 656 -6.03 -18.93 33.18
C ILE A 656 -6.75 -18.22 34.33
N GLY A 657 -7.99 -17.75 34.12
CA GLY A 657 -8.82 -17.15 35.16
C GLY A 657 -9.11 -18.12 36.31
N LYS A 658 -9.29 -19.42 36.04
CA LYS A 658 -9.42 -20.45 37.09
C LYS A 658 -8.12 -20.70 37.85
N CYS A 659 -6.97 -20.69 37.16
CA CYS A 659 -5.65 -20.86 37.78
C CYS A 659 -5.26 -19.65 38.63
N VAL A 660 -5.47 -18.43 38.13
CA VAL A 660 -5.24 -17.18 38.89
C VAL A 660 -6.14 -17.14 40.13
N ASN A 661 -7.42 -17.49 40.01
CA ASN A 661 -8.32 -17.61 41.16
C ASN A 661 -7.92 -18.70 42.17
N LYS A 662 -7.07 -19.66 41.79
CA LYS A 662 -6.56 -20.73 42.65
C LYS A 662 -5.19 -20.39 43.26
N ILE A 663 -4.49 -19.40 42.71
CA ILE A 663 -3.24 -18.83 43.25
C ILE A 663 -3.55 -17.66 44.19
N VAL A 664 -4.65 -16.93 43.92
CA VAL A 664 -5.14 -15.82 44.75
C VAL A 664 -5.91 -16.32 46.00
N LYS A 665 -6.40 -17.56 45.97
CA LYS A 665 -6.93 -18.28 47.15
C LYS A 665 -5.83 -19.10 47.79
#